data_AF-A0AAW0C0C6-F1
#
_entry.id   AF-A0AAW0C0C6-F1
#
_cell.length_a   1.000
_cell.length_b   1.000
_cell.length_c   1.000
_cell.angle_alpha   90.00
_cell.angle_beta   90.00
_cell.angle_gamma   90.00
#
_symmetry.space_group_name_H-M   'P 1'
#
loop_
_entity.id
_entity.type
_entity.pdbx_description
1 polymer ?
#
loop_
_entity_poly.entity_id
_entity_poly.type
_entity_poly.pdbx_seq_one_letter_code
_entity_poly.pdbx_strand_id
1 'polypeptide(L)'
;MDCEAQLYARLLFPLRHGYALWCPEPNEALSPEYTNEGIGFGDVGLIRSDGSFDFLFNICLPADHIINQSCGTPENFIPVTWNGQIHRNSSFFKAGKPVYSRRAKCKEISAEAMATIPGSPVGVGASIELSFDKESGAALMLTTGAKRVDVLDLKAFREYAQTNAASWYHFVNNTLGRDAENGSIYLVTGVDKSNTWENAVFDSSQSSQSCSLVFESVGVGSGRMRLSQSSTHQSSVSNRASSTDARHNQSLFIRGFRISLRRGLSVRVRGEVKVASTDKSPMKDIFGPTPLQRLGSSFLMSRSSSSGGGGPQMDAAPSDSPRSSEMDVDSAITSDGEWGHKSPSDSSCSDTTSMSESDYFPPPQPYHPLIFINDDILQNNLGIDVVVTHDDDWIALLTSEDTVMPDDRTLARRFKRRTKQHEDVPIHRPPQLTLEPRIPSQLQPRMNRLPSELKDMVFSHCDEETLKACTGVCKSLHTHARNFIFTRNLILMVDGSSNRFDNMKATLASPTNGIQWCHIKRVTLVFVSGRYSWDALKTGAHITEACEILNLLKGKVDLEYLSVIVENQNAELFSFNRFTQIIQTDFPNVTRFELRLERERLQHVLPVVCSFANLDTLELSCRDLVYEEDQDLDLSLALPSTLRSLHLHLPENPPLENGPIHEWLGSQSVMADLQYLSILEMGSDLGQSCLRQPDSQLRTIYIGFCNLHESLSEDIVFQLYILSHLSHLEEIIYYLSETPTSMATECGVYSSLCLLSQNPGSLQSVVFVLSKQALEDLGTGRMSWLEDIDGIIETGPYFSGVVLTIIVPSAYEDADNPRLVSLLGSVFPRYVEAGKNFQIQTTHDSVDGSWNPLQQSPLRRRPRQTAQYIT
;
A
#
# COMPACT_ATOMS: atom_id res chain seq x y z
N MET A 1 -16.37 3.65 3.31
CA MET A 1 -14.92 3.87 3.43
C MET A 1 -14.73 5.07 4.36
N ASP A 2 -13.68 5.09 5.17
CA ASP A 2 -13.22 6.34 5.80
C ASP A 2 -12.69 7.26 4.68
N CYS A 3 -12.81 8.59 4.82
CA CYS A 3 -12.17 9.50 3.86
C CYS A 3 -10.64 9.56 4.08
N GLU A 4 -9.90 10.01 3.07
CA GLU A 4 -8.43 10.16 3.11
C GLU A 4 -7.92 10.78 4.40
N ALA A 5 -8.56 11.88 4.82
CA ALA A 5 -8.21 12.62 6.03
C ALA A 5 -8.45 11.83 7.33
N GLN A 6 -9.52 11.04 7.40
CA GLN A 6 -9.79 10.16 8.53
C GLN A 6 -8.78 9.01 8.56
N LEU A 7 -8.49 8.39 7.40
CA LEU A 7 -7.50 7.32 7.28
C LEU A 7 -6.10 7.81 7.70
N TYR A 8 -5.65 8.94 7.17
CA TYR A 8 -4.39 9.61 7.51
C TYR A 8 -4.27 9.88 9.03
N ALA A 9 -5.28 10.51 9.64
CA ALA A 9 -5.28 10.75 11.08
C ALA A 9 -5.23 9.45 11.91
N ARG A 10 -6.03 8.44 11.53
CA ARG A 10 -6.09 7.14 12.22
C ARG A 10 -4.78 6.36 12.16
N LEU A 11 -4.05 6.44 11.05
CA LEU A 11 -2.76 5.78 10.86
C LEU A 11 -1.60 6.48 11.58
N LEU A 12 -1.73 7.78 11.89
CA LEU A 12 -0.73 8.56 12.63
C LEU A 12 -1.03 8.70 14.14
N PHE A 13 -2.25 8.46 14.62
CA PHE A 13 -2.56 8.44 16.06
C PHE A 13 -1.61 7.56 16.92
N PRO A 14 -1.15 6.37 16.48
CA PRO A 14 -0.17 5.56 17.23
C PRO A 14 1.16 6.29 17.53
N LEU A 15 1.48 7.36 16.80
CA LEU A 15 2.69 8.18 17.01
C LEU A 15 2.53 9.20 18.15
N ARG A 16 1.32 9.39 18.70
CA ARG A 16 1.04 10.19 19.90
C ARG A 16 1.33 11.70 19.77
N HIS A 17 1.31 12.22 18.55
CA HIS A 17 1.58 13.64 18.31
C HIS A 17 0.37 14.56 18.50
N GLY A 18 -0.85 14.01 18.55
CA GLY A 18 -2.12 14.75 18.55
C GLY A 18 -3.01 14.25 17.42
N TYR A 19 -3.94 15.10 16.97
CA TYR A 19 -4.69 14.89 15.74
C TYR A 19 -3.89 15.40 14.53
N ALA A 20 -3.69 14.56 13.51
CA ALA A 20 -3.00 14.94 12.28
C ALA A 20 -3.97 15.57 11.28
N LEU A 21 -3.63 16.73 10.71
CA LEU A 21 -4.46 17.42 9.72
C LEU A 21 -4.00 17.04 8.30
N TRP A 22 -4.96 16.64 7.44
CA TRP A 22 -4.71 16.32 6.03
C TRP A 22 -4.46 17.58 5.21
N CYS A 23 -5.09 18.68 5.61
CA CYS A 23 -4.92 20.03 5.07
C CYS A 23 -4.30 20.95 6.15
N PRO A 24 -2.96 21.02 6.26
CA PRO A 24 -2.26 21.94 7.17
C PRO A 24 -2.41 23.43 6.85
N GLU A 25 -2.92 23.78 5.67
CA GLU A 25 -3.08 25.15 5.20
C GLU A 25 -4.10 25.93 6.05
N PRO A 26 -3.84 27.21 6.41
CA PRO A 26 -4.89 28.06 6.97
C PRO A 26 -5.90 28.45 5.89
N ASN A 27 -7.18 28.55 6.26
CA ASN A 27 -8.24 29.01 5.34
C ASN A 27 -7.97 30.45 4.86
N GLU A 28 -7.77 30.62 3.56
CA GLU A 28 -7.43 31.89 2.89
C GLU A 28 -8.53 32.97 3.02
N ALA A 29 -9.77 32.60 3.35
CA ALA A 29 -10.87 33.53 3.57
C ALA A 29 -10.85 34.22 4.97
N LEU A 30 -9.92 33.85 5.85
CA LEU A 30 -9.74 34.47 7.16
C LEU A 30 -8.80 35.70 7.08
N SER A 31 -8.73 36.50 8.15
CA SER A 31 -7.98 37.76 8.12
C SER A 31 -6.49 37.56 7.76
N PRO A 32 -5.82 38.57 7.18
CA PRO A 32 -4.38 38.52 6.90
C PRO A 32 -3.55 38.16 8.13
N GLU A 33 -3.95 38.62 9.32
CA GLU A 33 -3.26 38.34 10.58
C GLU A 33 -3.41 36.87 10.97
N TYR A 34 -4.61 36.30 10.87
CA TYR A 34 -4.81 34.88 11.15
C TYR A 34 -4.10 33.98 10.12
N THR A 35 -4.21 34.30 8.82
CA THR A 35 -3.53 33.53 7.76
C THR A 35 -2.01 33.65 7.84
N ASN A 36 -1.46 34.78 8.31
CA ASN A 36 -0.03 34.93 8.58
C ASN A 36 0.48 33.96 9.66
N GLU A 37 -0.30 33.70 10.72
CA GLU A 37 0.11 32.85 11.84
C GLU A 37 -0.31 31.38 11.71
N GLY A 38 -1.52 31.11 11.18
CA GLY A 38 -2.20 29.81 11.22
C GLY A 38 -2.60 29.38 12.64
N ILE A 39 -3.25 28.22 12.76
CA ILE A 39 -3.89 27.70 14.00
C ILE A 39 -3.06 27.96 15.27
N GLY A 40 -3.59 28.76 16.20
CA GLY A 40 -2.97 29.12 17.46
C GLY A 40 -3.43 28.25 18.63
N PHE A 41 -2.75 28.36 19.77
CA PHE A 41 -3.34 27.92 21.04
C PHE A 41 -4.42 28.91 21.47
N GLY A 42 -5.51 28.38 22.02
CA GLY A 42 -6.71 29.15 22.32
C GLY A 42 -7.75 29.16 21.20
N ASP A 43 -7.42 28.67 20.00
CA ASP A 43 -8.38 28.57 18.91
C ASP A 43 -9.49 27.56 19.23
N VAL A 44 -10.73 28.00 19.11
CA VAL A 44 -11.92 27.16 19.12
C VAL A 44 -12.34 26.96 17.67
N GLY A 45 -12.57 25.71 17.29
CA GLY A 45 -12.88 25.34 15.92
C GLY A 45 -13.50 23.97 15.77
N LEU A 46 -13.75 23.59 14.52
CA LEU A 46 -14.24 22.28 14.11
C LEU A 46 -13.18 21.59 13.23
N ILE A 47 -13.02 20.28 13.37
CA ILE A 47 -12.27 19.49 12.37
C ILE A 47 -13.25 19.11 11.27
N ARG A 48 -12.91 19.39 10.01
CA ARG A 48 -13.77 19.16 8.85
C ARG A 48 -13.52 17.79 8.21
N SER A 49 -14.47 17.29 7.40
CA SER A 49 -14.39 15.99 6.70
C SER A 49 -13.26 15.92 5.67
N ASP A 50 -12.81 17.07 5.17
CA ASP A 50 -11.62 17.25 4.31
C ASP A 50 -10.29 17.20 5.08
N GLY A 51 -10.33 17.19 6.42
CA GLY A 51 -9.14 17.19 7.27
C GLY A 51 -8.49 18.56 7.50
N SER A 52 -9.17 19.65 7.17
CA SER A 52 -8.84 21.02 7.58
C SER A 52 -9.46 21.38 8.94
N PHE A 53 -9.08 22.56 9.46
CA PHE A 53 -9.60 23.13 10.71
C PHE A 53 -10.42 24.40 10.44
N ASP A 54 -11.70 24.35 10.78
CA ASP A 54 -12.65 25.46 10.69
C ASP A 54 -12.48 26.35 11.94
N PHE A 55 -11.71 27.44 11.80
CA PHE A 55 -11.53 28.41 12.87
C PHE A 55 -12.82 29.20 13.14
N LEU A 56 -13.11 29.45 14.41
CA LEU A 56 -14.28 30.23 14.84
C LEU A 56 -13.86 31.47 15.66
N PHE A 57 -13.10 31.29 16.74
CA PHE A 57 -12.58 32.37 17.58
C PHE A 57 -11.42 31.88 18.46
N ASN A 58 -10.57 32.78 18.95
CA ASN A 58 -9.50 32.47 19.90
C ASN A 58 -9.82 33.00 21.30
N ILE A 59 -9.76 32.13 22.32
CA ILE A 59 -10.13 32.45 23.71
C ILE A 59 -9.11 33.33 24.45
N CYS A 60 -7.88 33.45 23.95
CA CYS A 60 -6.83 34.28 24.54
C CYS A 60 -6.88 35.74 24.08
N LEU A 61 -7.63 36.05 23.02
CA LEU A 61 -7.73 37.36 22.39
C LEU A 61 -9.08 38.01 22.72
N PRO A 62 -9.18 39.34 22.86
CA PRO A 62 -10.45 40.02 23.14
C PRO A 62 -11.42 39.98 21.95
N ALA A 63 -12.70 40.26 22.21
CA ALA A 63 -13.77 40.17 21.20
C ALA A 63 -13.58 41.13 20.01
N ASP A 64 -12.94 42.27 20.27
CA ASP A 64 -12.60 43.31 19.29
C ASP A 64 -11.25 43.08 18.59
N HIS A 65 -10.53 41.99 18.89
CA HIS A 65 -9.30 41.65 18.17
C HIS A 65 -9.60 41.20 16.74
N ILE A 66 -8.84 41.67 15.75
CA ILE A 66 -9.11 41.43 14.32
C ILE A 66 -9.28 39.95 13.93
N ILE A 67 -8.52 39.05 14.56
CA ILE A 67 -8.70 37.59 14.42
C ILE A 67 -10.11 37.16 14.84
N ASN A 68 -10.59 37.61 16.00
CA ASN A 68 -11.92 37.30 16.53
C ASN A 68 -13.05 38.04 15.79
N GLN A 69 -12.79 39.20 15.19
CA GLN A 69 -13.76 39.88 14.33
C GLN A 69 -14.11 39.06 13.06
N SER A 70 -13.27 38.12 12.64
CA SER A 70 -13.46 37.33 11.40
C SER A 70 -14.73 36.49 11.39
N CYS A 71 -15.18 36.01 12.56
CA CYS A 71 -16.47 35.30 12.72
C CYS A 71 -17.27 35.80 13.94
N GLY A 72 -16.76 36.75 14.71
CA GLY A 72 -17.34 37.17 15.98
C GLY A 72 -16.99 36.23 17.13
N THR A 73 -17.62 36.45 18.29
CA THR A 73 -17.45 35.64 19.50
C THR A 73 -18.80 35.34 20.15
N PRO A 74 -18.89 34.31 21.03
CA PRO A 74 -20.09 34.04 21.81
C PRO A 74 -20.57 35.26 22.61
N GLU A 75 -21.88 35.34 22.88
CA GLU A 75 -22.45 36.45 23.65
C GLU A 75 -21.80 36.57 25.04
N ASN A 76 -21.44 37.78 25.45
CA ASN A 76 -20.73 38.08 26.70
C ASN A 76 -19.35 37.40 26.85
N PHE A 77 -18.68 37.09 25.73
CA PHE A 77 -17.31 36.54 25.73
C PHE A 77 -16.31 37.47 26.45
N ILE A 78 -15.53 36.89 27.35
CA ILE A 78 -14.42 37.51 28.08
C ILE A 78 -13.20 36.59 27.95
N PRO A 79 -12.00 37.05 27.55
CA PRO A 79 -10.84 36.17 27.33
C PRO A 79 -10.44 35.33 28.54
N VAL A 80 -9.87 34.16 28.28
CA VAL A 80 -9.35 33.27 29.32
C VAL A 80 -8.21 33.93 30.09
N THR A 81 -8.32 33.93 31.42
CA THR A 81 -7.22 34.32 32.31
C THR A 81 -6.39 33.07 32.61
N TRP A 82 -5.11 33.09 32.23
CA TRP A 82 -4.16 31.99 32.38
C TRP A 82 -2.75 32.54 32.62
N ASN A 83 -1.80 31.69 33.01
CA ASN A 83 -0.47 32.13 33.44
C ASN A 83 0.51 32.53 32.30
N GLY A 84 0.10 32.46 31.04
CA GLY A 84 0.93 32.79 29.87
C GLY A 84 2.06 31.79 29.54
N GLN A 85 2.15 30.65 30.23
CA GLN A 85 3.27 29.71 30.10
C GLN A 85 3.05 28.71 28.96
N ILE A 86 3.94 28.75 27.98
CA ILE A 86 4.02 27.79 26.87
C ILE A 86 5.35 27.04 26.90
N HIS A 87 5.33 25.78 26.51
CA HIS A 87 6.52 25.05 26.07
C HIS A 87 6.69 25.25 24.56
N ARG A 88 7.91 25.55 24.11
CA ARG A 88 8.24 25.70 22.69
C ARG A 88 9.51 24.93 22.35
N ASN A 89 9.41 24.02 21.39
CA ASN A 89 10.55 23.33 20.80
C ASN A 89 10.59 23.66 19.30
N SER A 90 11.49 24.55 18.90
CA SER A 90 11.58 25.05 17.51
C SER A 90 12.06 24.02 16.48
N SER A 91 12.53 22.84 16.91
CA SER A 91 13.05 21.76 16.05
C SER A 91 12.60 20.38 16.54
N PHE A 92 11.31 20.28 16.94
CA PHE A 92 10.71 19.06 17.49
C PHE A 92 10.71 17.91 16.47
N PHE A 93 10.25 18.18 15.25
CA PHE A 93 10.49 17.29 14.11
C PHE A 93 11.73 17.75 13.36
N LYS A 94 12.63 16.80 13.05
CA LYS A 94 13.89 17.07 12.36
C LYS A 94 13.66 17.24 10.85
N ALA A 95 14.37 18.18 10.25
CA ALA A 95 14.44 18.34 8.81
C ALA A 95 14.95 17.06 8.12
N GLY A 96 14.35 16.73 6.97
CA GLY A 96 14.73 15.56 6.16
C GLY A 96 14.42 14.20 6.82
N LYS A 97 13.50 14.14 7.79
CA LYS A 97 13.06 12.89 8.42
C LYS A 97 11.53 12.77 8.34
N PRO A 98 10.98 11.73 7.69
CA PRO A 98 9.54 11.55 7.61
C PRO A 98 8.95 11.08 8.94
N VAL A 99 7.69 11.42 9.13
CA VAL A 99 6.80 10.91 10.18
C VAL A 99 5.83 9.95 9.50
N TYR A 100 5.76 8.68 9.93
CA TYR A 100 5.02 7.65 9.20
C TYR A 100 4.38 6.61 10.13
N SER A 101 3.30 5.98 9.67
CA SER A 101 2.58 4.95 10.41
C SER A 101 3.48 3.77 10.79
N ARG A 102 3.39 3.29 12.04
CA ARG A 102 4.35 2.38 12.72
C ARG A 102 4.68 1.07 12.00
N ARG A 103 3.92 0.67 10.97
CA ARG A 103 4.12 -0.58 10.22
C ARG A 103 4.92 -0.41 8.93
N ALA A 104 5.22 0.83 8.53
CA ALA A 104 6.05 1.10 7.36
C ALA A 104 7.54 0.83 7.64
N LYS A 105 8.28 0.43 6.60
CA LYS A 105 9.73 0.26 6.59
C LYS A 105 10.34 1.49 5.89
N CYS A 106 11.23 2.20 6.58
CA CYS A 106 11.90 3.39 6.03
C CYS A 106 13.32 3.05 5.58
N LYS A 107 13.70 3.45 4.36
CA LYS A 107 15.03 3.31 3.77
C LYS A 107 15.49 4.68 3.27
N GLU A 108 16.63 5.14 3.74
CA GLU A 108 17.27 6.37 3.25
C GLU A 108 18.22 6.01 2.12
N ILE A 109 18.14 6.72 0.99
CA ILE A 109 18.88 6.45 -0.24
C ILE A 109 19.70 7.70 -0.57
N SER A 110 21.00 7.68 -0.26
CA SER A 110 21.89 8.80 -0.49
C SER A 110 22.56 8.72 -1.86
N ALA A 111 22.35 9.71 -2.73
CA ALA A 111 23.24 9.90 -3.88
C ALA A 111 24.63 10.32 -3.39
N GLU A 112 25.64 9.55 -3.77
CA GLU A 112 27.04 9.89 -3.52
C GLU A 112 27.55 10.83 -4.63
N ALA A 113 28.43 11.76 -4.27
CA ALA A 113 29.10 12.70 -5.17
C ALA A 113 28.24 13.80 -5.88
N MET A 114 27.36 14.49 -5.14
CA MET A 114 27.08 15.91 -5.41
C MET A 114 27.24 16.78 -4.16
N ALA A 115 27.65 18.04 -4.35
CA ALA A 115 28.18 18.87 -3.27
C ALA A 115 27.13 19.23 -2.19
N THR A 116 27.49 19.02 -0.92
CA THR A 116 26.67 19.43 0.22
C THR A 116 26.63 20.97 0.30
N ILE A 117 25.53 21.58 -0.11
CA ILE A 117 25.35 23.04 -0.02
C ILE A 117 25.26 23.43 1.46
N PRO A 118 26.14 24.34 1.97
CA PRO A 118 26.07 24.79 3.35
C PRO A 118 24.72 25.43 3.67
N GLY A 119 23.94 24.78 4.53
CA GLY A 119 22.59 25.22 4.93
C GLY A 119 21.43 24.37 4.38
N SER A 120 21.68 23.46 3.43
CA SER A 120 20.65 22.48 3.03
C SER A 120 20.56 21.34 4.05
N PRO A 121 19.37 20.95 4.53
CA PRO A 121 19.20 19.81 5.44
C PRO A 121 19.27 18.44 4.75
N VAL A 122 19.17 18.42 3.41
CA VAL A 122 19.19 17.21 2.57
C VAL A 122 20.19 17.41 1.41
N GLY A 123 20.92 16.37 1.05
CA GLY A 123 21.86 16.38 -0.09
C GLY A 123 21.12 16.33 -1.43
N VAL A 124 21.66 17.00 -2.45
CA VAL A 124 21.10 16.97 -3.81
C VAL A 124 21.16 15.52 -4.34
N GLY A 125 20.02 14.99 -4.78
CA GLY A 125 19.89 13.61 -5.25
C GLY A 125 19.59 12.57 -4.16
N ALA A 126 19.51 12.94 -2.88
CA ALA A 126 19.04 12.01 -1.84
C ALA A 126 17.52 11.79 -1.93
N SER A 127 17.10 10.55 -1.72
CA SER A 127 15.69 10.14 -1.61
C SER A 127 15.44 9.30 -0.35
N ILE A 128 14.17 9.18 0.02
CA ILE A 128 13.71 8.36 1.16
C ILE A 128 12.52 7.54 0.71
N GLU A 129 12.63 6.23 0.87
CA GLU A 129 11.62 5.24 0.51
C GLU A 129 10.88 4.78 1.78
N LEU A 130 9.54 4.81 1.73
CA LEU A 130 8.65 4.28 2.76
C LEU A 130 7.78 3.14 2.19
N SER A 131 8.04 1.91 2.58
CA SER A 131 7.28 0.74 2.12
C SER A 131 6.29 0.19 3.15
N PHE A 132 5.09 -0.14 2.68
CA PHE A 132 3.92 -0.59 3.43
C PHE A 132 3.49 -1.96 2.90
N ASP A 133 3.34 -2.93 3.81
CA ASP A 133 3.27 -4.36 3.47
C ASP A 133 1.79 -4.83 3.48
N LYS A 134 1.13 -4.75 2.32
CA LYS A 134 -0.29 -5.10 2.08
C LYS A 134 -1.32 -4.42 3.01
N GLU A 135 -0.96 -3.27 3.59
CA GLU A 135 -1.80 -2.54 4.56
C GLU A 135 -1.74 -1.02 4.35
N SER A 136 -2.86 -0.34 4.59
CA SER A 136 -2.98 1.11 4.48
C SER A 136 -1.91 1.85 5.31
N GLY A 137 -1.32 2.87 4.70
CA GLY A 137 -0.12 3.54 5.17
C GLY A 137 -0.27 5.06 5.19
N ALA A 138 0.41 5.74 6.11
CA ALA A 138 0.46 7.21 6.13
C ALA A 138 1.89 7.72 6.27
N ALA A 139 2.20 8.78 5.53
CA ALA A 139 3.51 9.44 5.49
C ALA A 139 3.36 10.97 5.53
N LEU A 140 4.30 11.62 6.20
CA LEU A 140 4.44 13.06 6.32
C LEU A 140 5.93 13.39 6.19
N MET A 141 6.35 13.93 5.05
CA MET A 141 7.73 14.34 4.81
C MET A 141 7.92 15.81 5.21
N LEU A 142 8.92 16.09 6.06
CA LEU A 142 9.18 17.42 6.61
C LEU A 142 10.58 17.90 6.21
N THR A 143 10.64 18.73 5.16
CA THR A 143 11.90 19.06 4.49
C THR A 143 12.71 20.07 5.31
N THR A 144 12.05 21.02 5.99
CA THR A 144 12.65 21.94 6.98
C THR A 144 12.47 21.49 8.44
N GLY A 145 11.71 20.42 8.69
CA GLY A 145 11.30 19.98 10.02
C GLY A 145 10.02 20.68 10.49
N ALA A 146 9.78 20.74 11.80
CA ALA A 146 8.65 21.51 12.35
C ALA A 146 8.85 21.93 13.82
N LYS A 147 8.28 23.10 14.17
CA LYS A 147 8.23 23.64 15.54
C LYS A 147 7.01 23.08 16.28
N ARG A 148 7.18 22.70 17.55
CA ARG A 148 6.11 22.37 18.49
C ARG A 148 5.90 23.52 19.48
N VAL A 149 4.64 23.88 19.74
CA VAL A 149 4.25 24.82 20.81
C VAL A 149 3.06 24.22 21.56
N ASP A 150 3.14 24.14 22.88
CA ASP A 150 2.09 23.58 23.75
C ASP A 150 1.86 24.50 24.98
N VAL A 151 0.61 24.69 25.39
CA VAL A 151 0.24 25.41 26.63
C VAL A 151 0.51 24.52 27.85
N LEU A 152 1.12 25.10 28.89
CA LEU A 152 1.38 24.40 30.16
C LEU A 152 0.20 24.55 31.15
N ASP A 153 -0.55 25.65 31.10
CA ASP A 153 -1.75 25.88 31.92
C ASP A 153 -3.02 25.27 31.29
N LEU A 154 -2.95 23.95 31.03
CA LEU A 154 -4.11 23.16 30.58
C LEU A 154 -5.27 23.26 31.59
N LYS A 155 -4.99 23.54 32.87
CA LYS A 155 -6.00 23.67 33.92
C LYS A 155 -6.96 24.83 33.65
N ALA A 156 -6.44 26.03 33.36
CA ALA A 156 -7.23 27.22 33.08
C ALA A 156 -8.07 27.07 31.79
N PHE A 157 -7.46 26.52 30.73
CA PHE A 157 -8.15 26.24 29.47
C PHE A 157 -9.30 25.23 29.67
N ARG A 158 -9.09 24.17 30.47
CA ARG A 158 -10.15 23.21 30.81
C ARG A 158 -11.29 23.88 31.60
N GLU A 159 -10.98 24.71 32.60
CA GLU A 159 -11.98 25.47 33.39
C GLU A 159 -12.81 26.44 32.53
N TYR A 160 -12.16 27.13 31.60
CA TYR A 160 -12.80 28.06 30.69
C TYR A 160 -13.73 27.35 29.68
N ALA A 161 -13.26 26.26 29.07
CA ALA A 161 -14.08 25.39 28.22
C ALA A 161 -15.27 24.78 28.98
N GLN A 162 -15.04 24.30 30.21
CA GLN A 162 -16.08 23.74 31.08
C GLN A 162 -17.19 24.76 31.40
N THR A 163 -16.84 26.03 31.59
CA THR A 163 -17.79 27.10 31.91
C THR A 163 -18.60 27.56 30.69
N ASN A 164 -17.97 27.59 29.50
CA ASN A 164 -18.56 28.17 28.30
C ASN A 164 -19.08 27.15 27.26
N ALA A 165 -18.93 25.83 27.50
CA ALA A 165 -19.33 24.79 26.55
C ALA A 165 -20.73 24.99 25.92
N ALA A 166 -21.74 25.33 26.74
CA ALA A 166 -23.10 25.53 26.28
C ALA A 166 -23.28 26.81 25.42
N SER A 167 -22.59 27.92 25.76
CA SER A 167 -22.64 29.15 24.95
C SER A 167 -21.85 29.00 23.65
N TRP A 168 -20.81 28.14 23.62
CA TRP A 168 -20.09 27.82 22.37
C TRP A 168 -20.96 27.01 21.41
N TYR A 169 -21.61 25.93 21.86
CA TYR A 169 -22.56 25.19 21.00
C TYR A 169 -23.73 26.07 20.53
N HIS A 170 -24.21 26.99 21.37
CA HIS A 170 -25.23 27.96 20.95
C HIS A 170 -24.69 28.92 19.86
N PHE A 171 -23.53 29.54 20.08
CA PHE A 171 -22.91 30.43 19.10
C PHE A 171 -22.65 29.74 17.76
N VAL A 172 -22.05 28.55 17.77
CA VAL A 172 -21.67 27.83 16.55
C VAL A 172 -22.88 27.36 15.73
N ASN A 173 -23.96 26.93 16.38
CA ASN A 173 -25.12 26.36 15.68
C ASN A 173 -26.23 27.40 15.45
N ASN A 174 -26.51 28.29 16.40
CA ASN A 174 -27.57 29.29 16.30
C ASN A 174 -27.11 30.65 15.76
N THR A 175 -25.84 31.03 15.91
CA THR A 175 -25.31 32.31 15.40
C THR A 175 -24.52 32.12 14.10
N LEU A 176 -23.69 31.08 14.00
CA LEU A 176 -22.83 30.82 12.83
C LEU A 176 -23.40 29.77 11.86
N GLY A 177 -24.48 29.08 12.21
CA GLY A 177 -25.15 28.10 11.34
C GLY A 177 -24.27 26.95 10.87
N ARG A 178 -23.34 26.46 11.71
CA ARG A 178 -22.35 25.42 11.33
C ARG A 178 -22.76 23.99 11.66
N ASP A 179 -23.96 23.77 12.22
CA ASP A 179 -24.53 22.46 12.57
C ASP A 179 -23.56 21.48 13.26
N ALA A 180 -22.75 22.02 14.17
CA ALA A 180 -21.68 21.29 14.84
C ALA A 180 -22.25 20.17 15.74
N GLU A 181 -21.92 18.92 15.40
CA GLU A 181 -22.32 17.71 16.13
C GLU A 181 -21.79 17.67 17.57
N ASN A 182 -22.42 16.87 18.43
CA ASN A 182 -22.02 16.79 19.84
C ASN A 182 -20.65 16.10 20.01
N GLY A 183 -19.68 16.82 20.55
CA GLY A 183 -18.27 16.40 20.61
C GLY A 183 -17.41 16.93 19.45
N SER A 184 -17.99 17.67 18.50
CA SER A 184 -17.25 18.24 17.36
C SER A 184 -16.40 19.45 17.74
N ILE A 185 -16.84 20.30 18.68
CA ILE A 185 -16.08 21.48 19.10
C ILE A 185 -14.75 21.08 19.75
N TYR A 186 -13.67 21.69 19.25
CA TYR A 186 -12.28 21.46 19.62
C TYR A 186 -11.64 22.79 20.06
N LEU A 187 -11.00 22.80 21.24
CA LEU A 187 -10.19 23.92 21.73
C LEU A 187 -8.71 23.54 21.66
N VAL A 188 -7.95 24.22 20.81
CA VAL A 188 -6.52 23.97 20.60
C VAL A 188 -5.69 24.46 21.79
N THR A 189 -4.82 23.61 22.31
CA THR A 189 -3.85 23.89 23.38
C THR A 189 -2.41 23.73 22.91
N GLY A 190 -2.17 23.00 21.82
CA GLY A 190 -0.85 22.81 21.24
C GLY A 190 -0.88 22.54 19.74
N VAL A 191 0.16 22.96 19.04
CA VAL A 191 0.29 22.85 17.58
C VAL A 191 1.71 22.48 17.16
N ASP A 192 1.81 21.68 16.09
CA ASP A 192 3.07 21.46 15.36
C ASP A 192 2.98 22.12 14.00
N LYS A 193 3.95 23.00 13.68
CA LYS A 193 3.92 23.83 12.47
C LYS A 193 5.19 23.72 11.63
N SER A 194 5.04 23.65 10.31
CA SER A 194 6.12 23.73 9.33
C SER A 194 5.88 24.88 8.34
N ASN A 195 6.79 25.04 7.38
CA ASN A 195 6.59 25.73 6.11
C ASN A 195 6.74 24.81 4.88
N THR A 196 7.44 23.68 5.01
CA THR A 196 7.49 22.64 3.97
C THR A 196 6.99 21.30 4.52
N TRP A 197 6.00 20.75 3.87
CA TRP A 197 5.40 19.47 4.19
C TRP A 197 4.88 18.81 2.93
N GLU A 198 4.83 17.49 2.97
CA GLU A 198 4.15 16.66 1.98
C GLU A 198 3.53 15.46 2.68
N ASN A 199 2.23 15.28 2.48
CA ASN A 199 1.41 14.25 3.07
C ASN A 199 1.09 13.21 2.00
N ALA A 200 1.14 11.93 2.36
CA ALA A 200 0.65 10.85 1.52
C ALA A 200 -0.10 9.81 2.37
N VAL A 201 -1.16 9.24 1.82
CA VAL A 201 -1.90 8.13 2.40
C VAL A 201 -2.13 7.06 1.34
N PHE A 202 -1.71 5.84 1.66
CA PHE A 202 -1.97 4.63 0.89
C PHE A 202 -3.18 3.91 1.49
N ASP A 203 -4.14 3.49 0.68
CA ASP A 203 -5.28 2.69 1.13
C ASP A 203 -5.27 1.28 0.54
N SER A 204 -4.95 0.28 1.38
CA SER A 204 -4.99 -1.12 0.98
C SER A 204 -6.42 -1.66 0.79
N SER A 205 -7.46 -0.92 1.20
CA SER A 205 -8.85 -1.28 0.82
C SER A 205 -9.12 -1.10 -0.68
N GLN A 206 -8.25 -0.34 -1.37
CA GLN A 206 -8.26 -0.08 -2.81
C GLN A 206 -7.08 -0.76 -3.54
N SER A 207 -6.20 -1.49 -2.81
CA SER A 207 -5.09 -2.25 -3.39
C SER A 207 -4.59 -3.35 -2.46
N SER A 208 -4.67 -4.61 -2.90
CA SER A 208 -4.11 -5.78 -2.17
C SER A 208 -2.58 -5.91 -2.27
N GLN A 209 -1.89 -4.92 -2.86
CA GLN A 209 -0.44 -4.92 -3.08
C GLN A 209 0.31 -4.21 -1.94
N SER A 210 1.62 -4.45 -1.83
CA SER A 210 2.51 -3.58 -1.06
C SER A 210 2.74 -2.27 -1.80
N CYS A 211 2.66 -1.14 -1.08
CA CYS A 211 2.96 0.18 -1.62
C CYS A 211 4.33 0.65 -1.13
N SER A 212 5.15 1.22 -2.02
CA SER A 212 6.34 1.97 -1.66
C SER A 212 6.19 3.41 -2.13
N LEU A 213 6.43 4.37 -1.24
CA LEU A 213 6.37 5.80 -1.49
C LEU A 213 7.79 6.38 -1.48
N VAL A 214 8.26 6.84 -2.63
CA VAL A 214 9.62 7.40 -2.80
C VAL A 214 9.54 8.92 -2.79
N PHE A 215 10.26 9.54 -1.85
CA PHE A 215 10.38 10.99 -1.71
C PHE A 215 11.77 11.44 -2.17
N GLU A 216 11.87 12.32 -3.17
CA GLU A 216 13.13 12.77 -3.78
C GLU A 216 13.41 14.26 -3.59
N SER A 217 14.67 14.64 -3.37
CA SER A 217 15.10 16.04 -3.28
C SER A 217 15.01 16.78 -4.62
N VAL A 218 14.01 17.64 -4.78
CA VAL A 218 13.72 18.37 -6.04
C VAL A 218 14.60 19.61 -6.19
N GLY A 219 15.60 19.53 -7.07
CA GLY A 219 16.35 20.67 -7.59
C GLY A 219 17.45 21.21 -6.67
N VAL A 220 18.49 21.79 -7.29
CA VAL A 220 19.66 22.32 -6.58
C VAL A 220 19.25 23.52 -5.71
N GLY A 221 19.39 23.37 -4.40
CA GLY A 221 19.16 24.45 -3.42
C GLY A 221 17.70 24.66 -2.98
N SER A 222 16.72 23.89 -3.48
CA SER A 222 15.34 24.02 -2.98
C SER A 222 15.18 23.49 -1.55
N GLY A 223 15.94 22.44 -1.18
CA GLY A 223 15.83 21.78 0.11
C GLY A 223 14.46 21.12 0.34
N ARG A 224 13.70 20.88 -0.73
CA ARG A 224 12.37 20.26 -0.72
C ARG A 224 12.44 18.84 -1.24
N MET A 225 11.70 17.95 -0.59
CA MET A 225 11.41 16.63 -1.12
C MET A 225 10.02 16.64 -1.77
N ARG A 226 9.80 15.80 -2.78
CA ARG A 226 8.48 15.48 -3.35
C ARG A 226 8.32 13.97 -3.52
N LEU A 227 7.09 13.48 -3.45
CA LEU A 227 6.72 12.12 -3.84
C LEU A 227 6.96 11.98 -5.34
N SER A 228 8.00 11.22 -5.73
CA SER A 228 8.38 10.98 -7.12
C SER A 228 7.70 9.74 -7.69
N GLN A 229 7.55 8.70 -6.88
CA GLN A 229 7.02 7.40 -7.29
C GLN A 229 6.14 6.78 -6.19
N SER A 230 5.08 6.10 -6.62
CA SER A 230 4.30 5.15 -5.82
C SER A 230 4.31 3.79 -6.51
N SER A 231 4.62 2.70 -5.80
CA SER A 231 4.62 1.35 -6.40
C SER A 231 3.23 0.73 -6.62
N THR A 232 2.17 1.53 -6.48
CA THR A 232 0.77 1.17 -6.74
C THR A 232 0.08 2.31 -7.50
N HIS A 233 -1.03 1.99 -8.17
CA HIS A 233 -1.79 2.93 -9.00
C HIS A 233 -2.23 4.16 -8.20
N GLN A 234 -2.25 5.33 -8.84
CA GLN A 234 -2.56 6.63 -8.21
C GLN A 234 -3.91 6.66 -7.47
N SER A 235 -4.90 5.86 -7.90
CA SER A 235 -6.18 5.70 -7.21
C SER A 235 -6.06 5.13 -5.78
N SER A 236 -4.97 4.43 -5.46
CA SER A 236 -4.70 3.87 -4.12
C SER A 236 -3.82 4.75 -3.23
N VAL A 237 -3.26 5.84 -3.77
CA VAL A 237 -2.30 6.73 -3.08
C VAL A 237 -2.69 8.18 -3.31
N SER A 238 -3.35 8.77 -2.32
CA SER A 238 -3.63 10.21 -2.30
C SER A 238 -2.46 10.97 -1.68
N ASN A 239 -2.10 12.12 -2.23
CA ASN A 239 -1.05 12.98 -1.71
C ASN A 239 -1.42 14.48 -1.74
N ARG A 240 -0.75 15.27 -0.90
CA ARG A 240 -0.84 16.74 -0.83
C ARG A 240 0.53 17.31 -0.49
N ALA A 241 0.87 18.50 -0.98
CA ALA A 241 2.13 19.17 -0.64
C ALA A 241 1.94 20.68 -0.47
N SER A 242 2.75 21.31 0.38
CA SER A 242 2.72 22.76 0.58
C SER A 242 3.11 23.54 -0.69
N SER A 243 2.62 24.78 -0.84
CA SER A 243 3.09 25.68 -1.91
C SER A 243 4.59 25.99 -1.79
N THR A 244 5.21 26.49 -2.87
CA THR A 244 6.64 26.85 -2.88
C THR A 244 7.00 28.00 -1.94
N ASP A 245 6.05 28.88 -1.66
CA ASP A 245 6.15 30.09 -0.85
C ASP A 245 5.48 29.97 0.55
N ALA A 246 5.00 28.78 0.90
CA ALA A 246 4.32 28.50 2.16
C ALA A 246 5.13 28.99 3.38
N ARG A 247 4.42 29.55 4.36
CA ARG A 247 5.00 30.19 5.55
C ARG A 247 5.04 29.23 6.74
N HIS A 248 5.63 29.63 7.85
CA HIS A 248 5.65 28.84 9.09
C HIS A 248 4.30 28.83 9.85
N ASN A 249 3.19 28.78 9.11
CA ASN A 249 1.79 28.78 9.55
C ASN A 249 1.12 27.40 9.37
N GLN A 250 1.69 26.53 8.52
CA GLN A 250 1.14 25.24 8.13
C GLN A 250 1.07 24.29 9.34
N SER A 251 -0.13 23.86 9.74
CA SER A 251 -0.38 23.18 11.02
C SER A 251 -0.58 21.67 10.82
N LEU A 252 0.41 20.88 11.19
CA LEU A 252 0.53 19.45 10.87
C LEU A 252 -0.22 18.56 11.87
N PHE A 253 -0.04 18.86 13.15
CA PHE A 253 -0.72 18.22 14.26
C PHE A 253 -1.28 19.28 15.20
N ILE A 254 -2.49 19.06 15.68
CA ILE A 254 -3.12 19.84 16.75
C ILE A 254 -3.34 18.96 17.98
N ARG A 255 -3.31 19.58 19.16
CA ARG A 255 -3.59 18.99 20.47
C ARG A 255 -4.55 19.91 21.19
N GLY A 256 -5.52 19.37 21.91
CA GLY A 256 -6.59 20.18 22.47
C GLY A 256 -7.59 19.45 23.34
N PHE A 257 -8.62 20.20 23.72
CA PHE A 257 -9.79 19.68 24.42
C PHE A 257 -10.94 19.42 23.45
N ARG A 258 -11.66 18.30 23.63
CA ARG A 258 -12.98 18.09 23.04
C ARG A 258 -14.08 18.20 24.07
N ILE A 259 -15.19 18.79 23.64
CA ILE A 259 -16.28 19.25 24.50
C ILE A 259 -17.57 18.58 24.07
N SER A 260 -18.15 17.75 24.94
CA SER A 260 -19.41 17.05 24.67
C SER A 260 -20.46 17.44 25.71
N LEU A 261 -21.68 17.73 25.24
CA LEU A 261 -22.85 17.98 26.06
C LEU A 261 -23.71 16.70 26.19
N ARG A 262 -24.53 16.63 27.24
CA ARG A 262 -25.64 15.68 27.32
C ARG A 262 -26.70 15.99 26.27
N ARG A 263 -27.16 14.95 25.55
CA ARG A 263 -28.24 15.04 24.56
C ARG A 263 -29.48 15.71 25.18
N GLY A 264 -29.96 16.78 24.56
CA GLY A 264 -31.13 17.56 24.98
C GLY A 264 -30.82 18.92 25.64
N LEU A 265 -29.57 19.21 26.02
CA LEU A 265 -29.20 20.51 26.61
C LEU A 265 -29.16 21.65 25.59
N SER A 266 -28.84 21.37 24.32
CA SER A 266 -28.84 22.33 23.20
C SER A 266 -30.20 23.01 22.96
N VAL A 267 -31.28 22.50 23.56
CA VAL A 267 -32.64 23.03 23.45
C VAL A 267 -33.12 23.66 24.78
N ARG A 268 -32.33 23.61 25.86
CA ARG A 268 -32.74 24.03 27.22
C ARG A 268 -31.61 24.67 28.05
N VAL A 269 -31.28 25.93 27.75
CA VAL A 269 -30.42 26.76 28.60
C VAL A 269 -31.27 27.68 29.49
N ARG A 270 -31.58 27.23 30.72
CA ARG A 270 -32.17 28.08 31.79
C ARG A 270 -32.06 27.51 33.21
N GLY A 271 -31.11 26.60 33.44
CA GLY A 271 -30.91 25.90 34.72
C GLY A 271 -29.43 25.70 35.05
N GLU A 272 -29.17 25.24 36.28
CA GLU A 272 -27.83 24.98 36.81
C GLU A 272 -27.18 23.75 36.14
N VAL A 273 -26.00 23.92 35.55
CA VAL A 273 -25.31 22.91 34.71
C VAL A 273 -24.23 22.19 35.50
N LYS A 274 -24.21 20.85 35.47
CA LYS A 274 -23.23 20.04 36.21
C LYS A 274 -22.09 19.55 35.31
N VAL A 275 -20.85 19.85 35.68
CA VAL A 275 -19.70 19.69 34.78
C VAL A 275 -18.67 18.72 35.37
N ALA A 276 -18.02 17.92 34.51
CA ALA A 276 -16.99 16.97 34.91
C ALA A 276 -15.67 17.11 34.12
N SER A 277 -14.60 16.55 34.67
CA SER A 277 -13.26 16.48 34.07
C SER A 277 -12.50 15.27 34.62
N THR A 278 -11.66 14.67 33.78
CA THR A 278 -10.73 13.59 34.13
C THR A 278 -9.71 13.98 35.22
N ASP A 279 -9.40 15.27 35.37
CA ASP A 279 -8.40 15.77 36.34
C ASP A 279 -8.98 16.14 37.71
N LYS A 280 -10.29 16.42 37.80
CA LYS A 280 -10.87 17.22 38.92
C LYS A 280 -12.06 16.58 39.61
N SER A 281 -12.80 15.69 38.95
CA SER A 281 -13.92 14.98 39.55
C SER A 281 -13.41 13.75 40.31
N PRO A 282 -13.75 13.54 41.59
CA PRO A 282 -13.43 12.29 42.29
C PRO A 282 -14.05 11.10 41.54
N MET A 283 -13.35 9.97 41.41
CA MET A 283 -13.81 8.89 40.51
C MET A 283 -15.12 8.22 40.95
N LYS A 284 -15.41 8.20 42.26
CA LYS A 284 -16.75 7.90 42.82
C LYS A 284 -17.89 8.77 42.27
N ASP A 285 -17.59 9.95 41.73
CA ASP A 285 -18.56 10.89 41.16
C ASP A 285 -18.54 10.81 39.58
N ILE A 286 -17.69 9.93 39.00
CA ILE A 286 -17.62 9.55 37.56
C ILE A 286 -18.01 8.07 37.33
N PHE A 287 -18.04 7.22 38.37
CA PHE A 287 -18.37 5.78 38.26
C PHE A 287 -19.15 5.22 39.47
N GLY A 288 -19.60 6.05 40.40
CA GLY A 288 -20.26 5.59 41.63
C GLY A 288 -21.68 5.07 41.42
N PRO A 289 -22.14 4.11 42.25
CA PRO A 289 -23.50 3.61 42.21
C PRO A 289 -24.50 4.69 42.66
N THR A 290 -25.42 5.07 41.78
CA THR A 290 -26.50 6.03 42.11
C THR A 290 -27.53 5.40 43.07
N PRO A 291 -27.93 6.10 44.15
CA PRO A 291 -28.97 5.61 45.06
C PRO A 291 -30.36 5.57 44.39
N LEU A 292 -30.88 4.36 44.16
CA LEU A 292 -32.25 4.16 43.69
C LEU A 292 -33.26 4.47 44.81
N GLN A 293 -33.84 5.68 44.84
CA GLN A 293 -35.01 5.97 45.67
C GLN A 293 -36.01 6.98 45.08
N ARG A 294 -37.14 6.42 44.62
CA ARG A 294 -38.52 6.98 44.64
C ARG A 294 -38.74 8.46 44.23
N LEU A 295 -39.08 8.63 42.95
CA LEU A 295 -40.41 9.05 42.47
C LEU A 295 -40.63 8.31 41.14
N GLY A 296 -41.83 7.94 40.68
CA GLY A 296 -43.19 8.34 41.08
C GLY A 296 -43.94 8.65 39.78
N SER A 297 -44.93 7.84 39.40
CA SER A 297 -45.67 7.95 38.11
C SER A 297 -46.21 9.37 37.86
N SER A 298 -46.34 9.89 36.64
CA SER A 298 -46.83 9.23 35.40
C SER A 298 -46.40 10.03 34.12
N PHE A 299 -46.80 9.76 32.87
CA PHE A 299 -47.78 8.83 32.26
C PHE A 299 -47.37 8.44 30.81
N LEU A 300 -47.99 7.35 30.31
CA LEU A 300 -48.38 7.02 28.92
C LEU A 300 -47.51 7.36 27.69
N MET A 301 -47.18 6.30 26.94
CA MET A 301 -47.08 6.32 25.47
C MET A 301 -48.46 6.52 24.82
N SER A 302 -48.49 7.09 23.61
CA SER A 302 -49.55 6.84 22.61
C SER A 302 -48.94 6.71 21.20
N ARG A 303 -49.28 5.64 20.48
CA ARG A 303 -49.01 5.44 19.04
C ARG A 303 -50.34 5.51 18.29
N SER A 304 -50.41 6.35 17.26
CA SER A 304 -51.44 6.30 16.19
C SER A 304 -50.97 7.23 15.06
N SER A 305 -50.57 6.75 13.88
CA SER A 305 -51.36 6.06 12.84
C SER A 305 -52.37 6.99 12.16
N SER A 306 -52.16 7.25 10.87
CA SER A 306 -52.96 8.15 10.04
C SER A 306 -54.24 7.50 9.51
N SER A 307 -55.30 8.31 9.37
CA SER A 307 -56.53 7.98 8.65
C SER A 307 -57.11 9.27 8.08
N GLY A 308 -57.27 9.37 6.76
CA GLY A 308 -57.76 10.59 6.09
C GLY A 308 -59.27 10.59 5.81
N GLY A 309 -59.80 11.74 5.41
CA GLY A 309 -61.13 11.86 4.81
C GLY A 309 -61.84 13.20 5.05
N GLY A 310 -62.29 13.85 3.97
CA GLY A 310 -63.31 14.91 4.01
C GLY A 310 -62.84 16.36 3.87
N GLY A 311 -63.18 16.99 2.74
CA GLY A 311 -63.49 18.42 2.66
C GLY A 311 -64.99 18.66 2.98
N PRO A 312 -65.64 19.77 2.55
CA PRO A 312 -65.19 20.75 1.53
C PRO A 312 -65.43 22.25 1.87
N GLN A 313 -64.99 23.15 0.96
CA GLN A 313 -65.62 24.46 0.59
C GLN A 313 -65.73 25.59 1.67
N MET A 314 -65.72 26.90 1.35
CA MET A 314 -65.51 27.64 0.07
C MET A 314 -65.07 29.12 0.34
N ASP A 315 -64.87 29.86 -0.77
CA ASP A 315 -65.09 31.31 -0.96
C ASP A 315 -63.99 32.39 -0.80
N ALA A 316 -63.95 33.21 -1.85
CA ALA A 316 -63.65 34.65 -1.94
C ALA A 316 -62.21 35.20 -1.90
N ALA A 317 -61.74 35.60 -3.09
CA ALA A 317 -60.85 36.76 -3.32
C ALA A 317 -61.73 38.04 -3.55
N PRO A 318 -61.27 39.27 -3.96
CA PRO A 318 -60.12 39.55 -4.84
C PRO A 318 -59.27 40.84 -4.56
N SER A 319 -58.22 40.99 -5.38
CA SER A 319 -57.65 42.24 -5.97
C SER A 319 -57.41 43.52 -5.13
N ASP A 320 -56.20 44.09 -5.25
CA ASP A 320 -56.02 45.28 -6.11
C ASP A 320 -54.55 45.59 -6.48
N SER A 321 -54.33 46.32 -7.58
CA SER A 321 -53.01 46.82 -8.07
C SER A 321 -53.15 47.98 -9.08
N PRO A 322 -52.47 49.13 -8.86
CA PRO A 322 -51.78 49.85 -9.96
C PRO A 322 -50.38 50.39 -9.55
N ARG A 323 -49.36 50.68 -10.38
CA ARG A 323 -49.11 50.83 -11.85
C ARG A 323 -48.78 52.28 -12.30
N SER A 324 -47.51 52.53 -12.65
CA SER A 324 -46.97 53.72 -13.40
C SER A 324 -45.45 53.53 -13.66
N SER A 325 -44.90 53.43 -14.89
CA SER A 325 -44.61 54.48 -15.92
C SER A 325 -43.54 55.52 -15.49
N GLU A 326 -42.48 55.89 -16.23
CA GLU A 326 -41.92 55.62 -17.60
C GLU A 326 -40.36 55.90 -17.54
N MET A 327 -39.47 56.06 -18.55
CA MET A 327 -39.50 56.41 -20.00
C MET A 327 -38.13 56.07 -20.70
N ASP A 328 -38.06 56.01 -22.04
CA ASP A 328 -36.87 55.69 -22.87
C ASP A 328 -36.05 56.89 -23.42
N VAL A 329 -34.80 56.66 -23.88
CA VAL A 329 -34.11 57.44 -24.95
C VAL A 329 -33.11 56.57 -25.76
N ASP A 330 -33.08 56.73 -27.09
CA ASP A 330 -32.24 56.04 -28.09
C ASP A 330 -30.82 56.61 -28.32
N SER A 331 -29.89 55.80 -28.86
CA SER A 331 -28.88 56.17 -29.89
C SER A 331 -27.96 54.99 -30.34
N ALA A 332 -27.46 55.03 -31.58
CA ALA A 332 -26.51 54.06 -32.18
C ALA A 332 -25.24 54.81 -32.70
N ILE A 333 -24.19 54.24 -33.33
CA ILE A 333 -23.91 52.96 -34.04
C ILE A 333 -22.34 52.77 -34.05
N THR A 334 -21.65 51.63 -34.25
CA THR A 334 -21.66 50.64 -35.36
C THR A 334 -20.82 49.37 -35.03
N SER A 335 -21.15 48.26 -35.70
CA SER A 335 -20.34 47.13 -36.22
C SER A 335 -19.38 46.26 -35.35
N ASP A 336 -19.41 44.96 -35.73
CA ASP A 336 -18.37 43.90 -35.69
C ASP A 336 -17.91 43.29 -34.34
N GLY A 337 -17.99 41.95 -34.20
CA GLY A 337 -17.34 41.22 -33.09
C GLY A 337 -18.14 40.10 -32.39
N GLU A 338 -18.70 39.16 -33.16
CA GLU A 338 -18.82 37.70 -32.87
C GLU A 338 -17.92 37.16 -31.70
N TRP A 339 -18.29 36.24 -30.78
CA TRP A 339 -19.39 35.26 -30.64
C TRP A 339 -19.98 35.25 -29.21
N GLY A 340 -21.20 34.72 -29.00
CA GLY A 340 -21.76 34.48 -27.66
C GLY A 340 -22.88 33.44 -27.62
N HIS A 341 -22.81 32.48 -26.69
CA HIS A 341 -23.81 31.40 -26.56
C HIS A 341 -25.15 31.91 -26.02
N LYS A 342 -26.26 31.38 -26.55
CA LYS A 342 -27.62 31.58 -26.01
C LYS A 342 -28.14 30.31 -25.32
N SER A 343 -28.68 30.49 -24.12
CA SER A 343 -29.60 29.52 -23.50
C SER A 343 -31.03 29.78 -23.95
N PRO A 344 -31.89 28.75 -24.01
CA PRO A 344 -33.35 28.93 -23.98
C PRO A 344 -33.98 28.19 -22.79
N SER A 345 -34.75 28.92 -21.99
CA SER A 345 -35.95 28.40 -21.32
C SER A 345 -37.16 28.71 -22.25
N ASP A 346 -38.37 28.16 -22.12
CA ASP A 346 -38.97 27.14 -21.23
C ASP A 346 -39.91 26.27 -22.07
N SER A 347 -40.21 25.04 -21.62
CA SER A 347 -41.51 24.42 -21.93
C SER A 347 -41.88 23.35 -20.90
N SER A 348 -43.16 23.25 -20.58
CA SER A 348 -43.69 22.45 -19.47
C SER A 348 -44.32 21.13 -19.93
N CYS A 349 -44.16 20.10 -19.11
CA CYS A 349 -45.32 19.32 -18.65
C CYS A 349 -45.01 18.62 -17.32
N SER A 350 -46.04 18.49 -16.49
CA SER A 350 -46.01 17.76 -15.23
C SER A 350 -46.42 16.31 -15.44
N ASP A 351 -45.75 15.37 -14.77
CA ASP A 351 -46.47 14.19 -14.28
C ASP A 351 -45.90 13.69 -12.95
N THR A 352 -46.76 13.21 -12.06
CA THR A 352 -46.40 12.96 -10.66
C THR A 352 -45.96 11.51 -10.42
N THR A 353 -44.71 11.31 -10.03
CA THR A 353 -44.26 10.05 -9.41
C THR A 353 -43.79 10.31 -7.97
N SER A 354 -44.42 9.65 -7.01
CA SER A 354 -44.07 9.77 -5.59
C SER A 354 -42.84 8.93 -5.26
N MET A 355 -41.66 9.54 -5.37
CA MET A 355 -40.43 9.00 -4.79
C MET A 355 -40.47 9.19 -3.26
N SER A 356 -40.10 8.14 -2.52
CA SER A 356 -39.96 8.16 -1.07
C SER A 356 -38.83 9.09 -0.61
N GLU A 357 -38.87 9.53 0.66
CA GLU A 357 -37.75 10.19 1.31
C GLU A 357 -36.48 9.33 1.16
N SER A 358 -35.52 9.81 0.35
CA SER A 358 -34.18 9.25 0.31
C SER A 358 -33.41 9.77 1.52
N ASP A 359 -32.95 8.88 2.39
CA ASP A 359 -32.18 9.25 3.59
C ASP A 359 -30.95 10.09 3.21
N TYR A 360 -31.05 11.42 3.39
CA TYR A 360 -29.93 12.33 3.18
C TYR A 360 -29.01 12.27 4.42
N PHE A 361 -28.28 11.16 4.54
CA PHE A 361 -27.26 11.01 5.57
C PHE A 361 -26.19 12.11 5.40
N PRO A 362 -26.01 13.02 6.38
CA PRO A 362 -24.89 13.95 6.33
C PRO A 362 -23.56 13.17 6.36
N PRO A 363 -22.50 13.69 5.72
CA PRO A 363 -21.20 13.02 5.73
C PRO A 363 -20.69 12.86 7.18
N PRO A 364 -20.24 11.66 7.59
CA PRO A 364 -19.95 11.38 8.99
C PRO A 364 -18.81 12.24 9.53
N GLN A 365 -19.02 12.80 10.73
CA GLN A 365 -18.03 13.57 11.48
C GLN A 365 -16.65 12.89 11.48
N PRO A 366 -15.53 13.65 11.33
CA PRO A 366 -14.18 13.12 11.52
C PRO A 366 -14.02 12.32 12.82
N TYR A 367 -13.65 11.05 12.68
CA TYR A 367 -13.44 10.13 13.79
C TYR A 367 -12.43 10.69 14.79
N HIS A 368 -12.80 10.67 16.07
CA HIS A 368 -11.91 11.11 17.15
C HIS A 368 -12.10 10.26 18.42
N PRO A 369 -11.01 9.72 19.03
CA PRO A 369 -11.11 8.82 20.18
C PRO A 369 -11.92 9.37 21.37
N LEU A 370 -11.80 10.67 21.62
CA LEU A 370 -12.53 11.37 22.69
C LEU A 370 -14.05 11.43 22.49
N ILE A 371 -14.58 11.31 21.27
CA ILE A 371 -16.04 11.32 21.05
C ILE A 371 -16.67 10.13 21.79
N PHE A 372 -16.14 8.92 21.56
CA PHE A 372 -16.62 7.71 22.21
C PHE A 372 -16.36 7.69 23.72
N ILE A 373 -15.20 8.19 24.17
CA ILE A 373 -14.88 8.29 25.59
C ILE A 373 -15.84 9.26 26.30
N ASN A 374 -16.15 10.41 25.69
CA ASN A 374 -17.08 11.38 26.26
C ASN A 374 -18.53 10.88 26.28
N ASP A 375 -18.99 10.25 25.20
CA ASP A 375 -20.33 9.65 25.15
C ASP A 375 -20.47 8.53 26.19
N ASP A 376 -19.45 7.71 26.43
CA ASP A 376 -19.44 6.72 27.49
C ASP A 376 -19.46 7.35 28.90
N ILE A 377 -18.71 8.43 29.14
CA ILE A 377 -18.79 9.18 30.41
C ILE A 377 -20.20 9.76 30.63
N LEU A 378 -20.79 10.39 29.61
CA LEU A 378 -22.12 10.99 29.67
C LEU A 378 -23.24 9.95 29.87
N GLN A 379 -23.15 8.79 29.20
CA GLN A 379 -24.13 7.71 29.33
C GLN A 379 -24.09 7.02 30.68
N ASN A 380 -22.90 6.77 31.24
CA ASN A 380 -22.76 6.09 32.53
C ASN A 380 -23.05 7.01 33.74
N ASN A 381 -23.03 8.34 33.56
CA ASN A 381 -23.20 9.31 34.65
C ASN A 381 -24.42 10.20 34.49
N LEU A 382 -25.56 9.80 35.04
CA LEU A 382 -26.81 10.58 34.96
C LEU A 382 -26.78 11.95 35.65
N GLY A 383 -25.67 12.36 36.30
CA GLY A 383 -25.46 13.68 36.90
C GLY A 383 -24.50 14.63 36.18
N ILE A 384 -23.96 14.27 35.00
CA ILE A 384 -22.97 15.08 34.25
C ILE A 384 -23.57 15.63 32.94
N ASP A 385 -23.61 16.95 32.82
CA ASP A 385 -24.18 17.69 31.69
C ASP A 385 -23.14 18.07 30.62
N VAL A 386 -21.89 18.29 31.06
CA VAL A 386 -20.74 18.68 30.21
C VAL A 386 -19.52 17.83 30.54
N VAL A 387 -18.86 17.29 29.51
CA VAL A 387 -17.57 16.60 29.60
C VAL A 387 -16.53 17.34 28.75
N VAL A 388 -15.36 17.60 29.34
CA VAL A 388 -14.21 18.21 28.67
C VAL A 388 -12.96 17.35 28.92
N THR A 389 -12.45 16.73 27.85
CA THR A 389 -11.29 15.81 27.84
C THR A 389 -10.18 16.32 26.93
N HIS A 390 -8.93 16.07 27.29
CA HIS A 390 -7.74 16.46 26.51
C HIS A 390 -7.22 15.30 25.66
N ASP A 391 -6.43 15.57 24.61
CA ASP A 391 -5.83 14.50 23.81
C ASP A 391 -4.90 13.57 24.61
N ASP A 392 -4.25 14.09 25.66
CA ASP A 392 -3.45 13.28 26.59
C ASP A 392 -4.27 12.20 27.33
N ASP A 393 -5.59 12.41 27.49
CA ASP A 393 -6.50 11.42 28.09
C ASP A 393 -6.53 10.13 27.24
N TRP A 394 -6.57 10.23 25.90
CA TRP A 394 -6.57 9.06 24.99
C TRP A 394 -5.17 8.61 24.57
N ILE A 395 -4.23 9.53 24.36
CA ILE A 395 -2.84 9.22 23.99
C ILE A 395 -2.19 8.30 25.02
N ALA A 396 -2.44 8.52 26.32
CA ALA A 396 -1.96 7.68 27.40
C ALA A 396 -2.81 6.41 27.66
N LEU A 397 -3.75 6.05 26.76
CA LEU A 397 -4.34 4.71 26.67
C LEU A 397 -3.58 3.80 25.70
N LEU A 398 -2.68 4.34 24.87
CA LEU A 398 -1.87 3.58 23.92
C LEU A 398 -0.64 2.96 24.59
N THR A 399 -0.14 1.86 24.02
CA THR A 399 1.05 1.11 24.45
C THR A 399 2.18 1.20 23.39
N SER A 400 3.30 0.53 23.64
CA SER A 400 4.33 0.27 22.63
C SER A 400 3.79 -0.64 21.52
N GLU A 401 3.03 -1.68 21.89
CA GLU A 401 2.55 -2.70 20.95
C GLU A 401 1.44 -2.25 19.99
N ASP A 402 0.77 -1.11 20.25
CA ASP A 402 -0.27 -0.61 19.34
C ASP A 402 0.39 -0.02 18.08
N THR A 403 0.44 -0.80 17.01
CA THR A 403 0.94 -0.36 15.70
C THR A 403 -0.14 0.30 14.84
N VAL A 404 -1.41 0.03 15.16
CA VAL A 404 -2.63 0.59 14.55
C VAL A 404 -3.50 1.14 15.70
N MET A 405 -4.38 2.11 15.42
CA MET A 405 -5.30 2.65 16.43
C MET A 405 -6.24 1.56 16.98
N PRO A 406 -6.31 1.31 18.30
CA PRO A 406 -7.21 0.32 18.88
C PRO A 406 -8.68 0.66 18.69
N ASP A 407 -9.55 -0.36 18.71
CA ASP A 407 -11.00 -0.17 18.61
C ASP A 407 -11.59 0.57 19.82
N ASP A 408 -12.70 1.27 19.60
CA ASP A 408 -13.41 2.08 20.62
C ASP A 408 -13.73 1.31 21.91
N ARG A 409 -14.14 0.04 21.79
CA ARG A 409 -14.47 -0.80 22.96
C ARG A 409 -13.21 -1.14 23.74
N THR A 410 -12.08 -1.32 23.06
CA THR A 410 -10.75 -1.49 23.69
C THR A 410 -10.25 -0.20 24.32
N LEU A 411 -10.45 0.97 23.69
CA LEU A 411 -10.11 2.27 24.28
C LEU A 411 -10.91 2.53 25.55
N ALA A 412 -12.24 2.41 25.53
CA ALA A 412 -13.06 2.56 26.73
C ALA A 412 -12.76 1.50 27.81
N ARG A 413 -12.42 0.26 27.43
CA ARG A 413 -11.97 -0.78 28.38
C ARG A 413 -10.64 -0.40 29.05
N ARG A 414 -9.70 0.17 28.30
CA ARG A 414 -8.42 0.68 28.85
C ARG A 414 -8.65 1.90 29.74
N PHE A 415 -9.53 2.83 29.35
CA PHE A 415 -9.93 4.00 30.14
C PHE A 415 -10.56 3.59 31.49
N LYS A 416 -11.56 2.69 31.47
CA LYS A 416 -12.22 2.13 32.67
C LYS A 416 -11.30 1.28 33.56
N ARG A 417 -10.17 0.80 33.05
CA ARG A 417 -9.12 0.14 33.85
C ARG A 417 -8.17 1.16 34.46
N ARG A 418 -7.68 2.13 33.66
CA ARG A 418 -6.76 3.19 34.10
C ARG A 418 -7.36 4.06 35.19
N THR A 419 -8.66 4.35 35.11
CA THR A 419 -9.41 5.06 36.16
C THR A 419 -9.45 4.23 37.45
N LYS A 420 -9.97 3.00 37.43
CA LYS A 420 -10.02 2.13 38.62
C LYS A 420 -8.67 1.92 39.31
N GLN A 421 -7.57 1.83 38.56
CA GLN A 421 -6.22 1.73 39.14
C GLN A 421 -5.76 2.98 39.93
N HIS A 422 -6.42 4.12 39.78
CA HIS A 422 -6.22 5.32 40.62
C HIS A 422 -7.09 5.37 41.88
N GLU A 423 -8.09 4.48 42.03
CA GLU A 423 -8.90 4.39 43.26
C GLU A 423 -8.20 3.54 44.35
N ASP A 424 -7.42 2.52 43.95
CA ASP A 424 -6.77 1.54 44.84
C ASP A 424 -5.38 1.99 45.39
N VAL A 425 -5.23 3.24 45.84
CA VAL A 425 -3.96 3.76 46.42
C VAL A 425 -4.07 4.09 47.92
N PRO A 426 -3.90 3.10 48.83
CA PRO A 426 -3.86 3.33 50.27
C PRO A 426 -2.46 3.77 50.77
N ILE A 427 -2.45 4.52 51.88
CA ILE A 427 -1.24 5.16 52.45
C ILE A 427 -0.43 4.17 53.32
N HIS A 428 0.88 4.07 53.04
CA HIS A 428 1.97 3.48 53.84
C HIS A 428 1.73 2.21 54.70
N ARG A 429 2.32 1.08 54.27
CA ARG A 429 3.18 0.25 55.16
C ARG A 429 4.10 -0.73 54.38
N PRO A 430 5.39 -0.88 54.74
CA PRO A 430 6.26 -1.98 54.30
C PRO A 430 6.44 -3.05 55.42
N PRO A 431 7.12 -4.17 55.16
CA PRO A 431 6.90 -5.10 54.04
C PRO A 431 6.76 -6.56 54.54
N GLN A 432 6.09 -7.44 53.78
CA GLN A 432 6.21 -8.90 53.97
C GLN A 432 6.22 -9.64 52.63
N LEU A 433 7.07 -10.66 52.51
CA LEU A 433 7.05 -11.62 51.40
C LEU A 433 5.98 -12.69 51.69
N THR A 434 5.22 -13.12 50.68
CA THR A 434 5.16 -14.54 50.26
C THR A 434 4.30 -14.80 49.02
N LEU A 435 4.72 -15.81 48.25
CA LEU A 435 3.93 -16.72 47.39
C LEU A 435 3.17 -16.18 46.15
N GLU A 436 3.58 -16.69 44.99
CA GLU A 436 2.79 -16.65 43.74
C GLU A 436 1.54 -17.55 43.81
N PRO A 437 0.42 -17.14 43.18
CA PRO A 437 -0.64 -18.05 42.75
C PRO A 437 -0.32 -18.63 41.36
N ARG A 438 -0.29 -19.97 41.23
CA ARG A 438 -0.05 -20.65 39.95
C ARG A 438 -1.20 -20.46 38.96
N ILE A 439 -0.88 -20.32 37.67
CA ILE A 439 -1.86 -20.41 36.58
C ILE A 439 -2.45 -21.84 36.54
N PRO A 440 -3.79 -22.03 36.46
CA PRO A 440 -4.41 -23.35 36.37
C PRO A 440 -4.00 -24.14 35.12
N SER A 441 -3.49 -25.35 35.31
CA SER A 441 -2.86 -26.19 34.27
C SER A 441 -3.86 -26.99 33.41
N GLN A 442 -4.99 -26.40 33.03
CA GLN A 442 -6.03 -27.07 32.23
C GLN A 442 -6.53 -26.25 31.02
N LEU A 443 -5.64 -25.92 30.08
CA LEU A 443 -5.99 -25.65 28.67
C LEU A 443 -4.75 -25.70 27.76
N GLN A 444 -4.09 -26.85 27.67
CA GLN A 444 -3.05 -27.07 26.64
C GLN A 444 -3.71 -27.30 25.26
N PRO A 445 -3.21 -26.69 24.17
CA PRO A 445 -3.76 -26.90 22.83
C PRO A 445 -3.63 -28.36 22.40
N ARG A 446 -4.71 -28.93 21.85
CA ARG A 446 -4.83 -30.38 21.57
C ARG A 446 -3.74 -30.92 20.64
N MET A 447 -3.21 -30.10 19.73
CA MET A 447 -2.14 -30.47 18.77
C MET A 447 -0.86 -31.02 19.45
N ASN A 448 -0.57 -30.62 20.70
CA ASN A 448 0.57 -31.18 21.44
C ASN A 448 0.49 -32.71 21.62
N ARG A 449 -0.72 -33.29 21.60
CA ARG A 449 -0.98 -34.72 21.80
C ARG A 449 -0.97 -35.56 20.52
N LEU A 450 -0.79 -34.96 19.34
CA LEU A 450 -0.65 -35.71 18.09
C LEU A 450 0.75 -36.36 18.01
N PRO A 451 0.88 -37.57 17.43
CA PRO A 451 2.16 -38.12 17.00
C PRO A 451 2.90 -37.18 16.04
N SER A 452 4.22 -37.36 15.91
CA SER A 452 5.07 -36.61 14.96
C SER A 452 4.54 -36.74 13.53
N GLU A 453 4.23 -37.96 13.13
CA GLU A 453 3.90 -38.35 11.76
C GLU A 453 2.58 -37.70 11.30
N LEU A 454 1.64 -37.49 12.24
CA LEU A 454 0.39 -36.76 11.96
C LEU A 454 0.57 -35.23 11.96
N LYS A 455 1.55 -34.69 12.70
CA LYS A 455 1.89 -33.25 12.60
C LYS A 455 2.55 -32.97 11.26
N ASP A 456 3.47 -33.83 10.86
CA ASP A 456 4.23 -33.71 9.61
C ASP A 456 3.30 -33.85 8.39
N MET A 457 2.35 -34.80 8.43
CA MET A 457 1.29 -34.93 7.43
C MET A 457 0.33 -33.72 7.39
N VAL A 458 0.04 -33.07 8.52
CA VAL A 458 -0.77 -31.83 8.52
C VAL A 458 0.04 -30.66 7.95
N PHE A 459 1.30 -30.50 8.37
CA PHE A 459 2.16 -29.40 7.94
C PHE A 459 2.60 -29.48 6.47
N SER A 460 2.62 -30.67 5.85
CA SER A 460 2.83 -30.78 4.41
C SER A 460 1.70 -30.11 3.60
N HIS A 461 0.47 -30.09 4.11
CA HIS A 461 -0.71 -29.49 3.48
C HIS A 461 -0.94 -28.01 3.82
N CYS A 462 -0.34 -27.49 4.91
CA CYS A 462 -0.44 -26.07 5.26
C CYS A 462 0.28 -25.17 4.24
N ASP A 463 -0.30 -24.01 3.91
CA ASP A 463 0.44 -22.92 3.26
C ASP A 463 1.49 -22.29 4.20
N GLU A 464 2.28 -21.36 3.67
CA GLU A 464 3.39 -20.76 4.43
C GLU A 464 2.92 -19.81 5.53
N GLU A 465 1.80 -19.09 5.34
CA GLU A 465 1.22 -18.20 6.35
C GLU A 465 0.67 -19.01 7.53
N THR A 466 0.00 -20.12 7.25
CA THR A 466 -0.47 -21.10 8.24
C THR A 466 0.70 -21.72 9.01
N LEU A 467 1.81 -22.07 8.35
CA LEU A 467 3.02 -22.54 9.03
C LEU A 467 3.64 -21.45 9.91
N LYS A 468 3.78 -20.22 9.39
CA LYS A 468 4.27 -19.05 10.15
C LYS A 468 3.40 -18.81 11.41
N ALA A 469 2.08 -18.79 11.27
CA ALA A 469 1.14 -18.67 12.39
C ALA A 469 1.28 -19.81 13.41
N CYS A 470 1.46 -21.05 12.96
CA CYS A 470 1.71 -22.20 13.84
C CYS A 470 2.98 -22.04 14.70
N THR A 471 3.99 -21.27 14.25
CA THR A 471 5.19 -21.02 15.06
C THR A 471 4.96 -20.19 16.32
N GLY A 472 3.87 -19.42 16.37
CA GLY A 472 3.48 -18.62 17.55
C GLY A 472 2.64 -19.38 18.58
N VAL A 473 2.09 -20.55 18.25
CA VAL A 473 1.07 -21.24 19.09
C VAL A 473 1.68 -21.92 20.31
N CYS A 474 2.78 -22.67 20.14
CA CYS A 474 3.52 -23.29 21.25
C CYS A 474 4.91 -23.76 20.83
N LYS A 475 5.78 -24.08 21.79
CA LYS A 475 7.16 -24.56 21.52
C LYS A 475 7.22 -25.84 20.65
N SER A 476 6.28 -26.77 20.78
CA SER A 476 6.27 -28.01 19.98
C SER A 476 5.97 -27.71 18.51
N LEU A 477 4.94 -26.90 18.25
CA LEU A 477 4.54 -26.51 16.89
C LEU A 477 5.56 -25.55 16.27
N HIS A 478 6.18 -24.68 17.07
CA HIS A 478 7.32 -23.87 16.66
C HIS A 478 8.43 -24.71 16.04
N THR A 479 8.94 -25.74 16.73
CA THR A 479 10.03 -26.57 16.18
C THR A 479 9.63 -27.28 14.89
N HIS A 480 8.43 -27.86 14.83
CA HIS A 480 8.00 -28.64 13.65
C HIS A 480 7.69 -27.71 12.46
N ALA A 481 6.86 -26.69 12.63
CA ALA A 481 6.48 -25.77 11.55
C ALA A 481 7.69 -24.96 11.04
N ARG A 482 8.61 -24.53 11.93
CA ARG A 482 9.87 -23.89 11.53
C ARG A 482 10.74 -24.82 10.67
N ASN A 483 10.86 -26.10 11.06
CA ASN A 483 11.61 -27.07 10.26
C ASN A 483 10.92 -27.28 8.90
N PHE A 484 9.58 -27.38 8.84
CA PHE A 484 8.82 -27.46 7.59
C PHE A 484 9.01 -26.25 6.66
N ILE A 485 9.09 -25.03 7.22
CA ILE A 485 9.43 -23.82 6.45
C ILE A 485 10.83 -23.95 5.84
N PHE A 486 11.84 -24.31 6.64
CA PHE A 486 13.21 -24.47 6.15
C PHE A 486 13.37 -25.58 5.11
N THR A 487 12.61 -26.67 5.18
CA THR A 487 12.62 -27.73 4.16
C THR A 487 11.98 -27.31 2.83
N ARG A 488 11.13 -26.27 2.82
CA ARG A 488 10.56 -25.70 1.58
C ARG A 488 11.52 -24.71 0.92
N ASN A 489 12.07 -23.79 1.72
CA ASN A 489 13.18 -22.93 1.30
C ASN A 489 13.91 -22.38 2.54
N LEU A 490 15.23 -22.53 2.59
CA LEU A 490 16.06 -21.81 3.55
C LEU A 490 16.50 -20.48 2.94
N ILE A 491 15.71 -19.43 3.18
CA ILE A 491 16.01 -18.06 2.75
C ILE A 491 16.99 -17.43 3.75
N LEU A 492 18.12 -16.91 3.25
CA LEU A 492 19.21 -16.32 4.03
C LEU A 492 19.54 -14.94 3.45
N MET A 493 19.34 -13.90 4.26
CA MET A 493 19.60 -12.51 3.85
C MET A 493 21.07 -12.17 4.12
N VAL A 494 21.78 -11.77 3.08
CA VAL A 494 23.14 -11.25 3.10
C VAL A 494 23.03 -9.73 3.06
N ASP A 495 23.30 -9.06 4.18
CA ASP A 495 23.00 -7.63 4.35
C ASP A 495 24.13 -6.80 4.94
N GLY A 496 25.31 -7.40 5.16
CA GLY A 496 26.48 -6.73 5.74
C GLY A 496 26.33 -6.33 7.21
N SER A 497 25.19 -6.61 7.85
CA SER A 497 24.95 -6.24 9.24
C SER A 497 25.52 -7.30 10.19
N SER A 498 26.71 -7.04 10.74
CA SER A 498 27.38 -7.92 11.72
C SER A 498 26.42 -8.49 12.77
N ASN A 499 25.57 -7.66 13.36
CA ASN A 499 24.61 -8.10 14.38
C ASN A 499 23.55 -9.09 13.86
N ARG A 500 23.14 -9.04 12.58
CA ARG A 500 22.23 -10.05 12.00
C ARG A 500 23.01 -11.29 11.57
N PHE A 501 24.15 -11.09 10.91
CA PHE A 501 25.05 -12.15 10.49
C PHE A 501 25.51 -13.01 11.67
N ASP A 502 25.98 -12.44 12.78
CA ASP A 502 26.48 -13.16 13.95
C ASP A 502 25.39 -14.03 14.60
N ASN A 503 24.13 -13.56 14.64
CA ASN A 503 23.00 -14.36 15.13
C ASN A 503 22.66 -15.52 14.18
N MET A 504 22.70 -15.29 12.86
CA MET A 504 22.49 -16.32 11.85
C MET A 504 23.64 -17.36 11.87
N LYS A 505 24.88 -16.90 11.95
CA LYS A 505 26.12 -17.68 12.07
C LYS A 505 26.12 -18.53 13.35
N ALA A 506 25.74 -17.97 14.50
CA ALA A 506 25.57 -18.73 15.74
C ALA A 506 24.47 -19.81 15.61
N THR A 507 23.38 -19.51 14.90
CA THR A 507 22.30 -20.48 14.63
C THR A 507 22.76 -21.62 13.72
N LEU A 508 23.44 -21.29 12.62
CA LEU A 508 24.03 -22.24 11.64
C LEU A 508 25.13 -23.11 12.26
N ALA A 509 25.95 -22.54 13.15
CA ALA A 509 27.03 -23.25 13.83
C ALA A 509 26.58 -24.10 15.05
N SER A 510 25.38 -23.84 15.60
CA SER A 510 24.89 -24.54 16.79
C SER A 510 24.62 -26.04 16.52
N PRO A 511 25.28 -26.98 17.24
CA PRO A 511 24.99 -28.41 17.11
C PRO A 511 23.68 -28.84 17.80
N THR A 512 22.95 -27.90 18.43
CA THR A 512 21.75 -28.18 19.24
C THR A 512 20.49 -27.47 18.74
N ASN A 513 20.51 -26.86 17.54
CA ASN A 513 19.40 -26.04 17.02
C ASN A 513 18.11 -26.81 16.65
N GLY A 514 18.18 -28.15 16.58
CA GLY A 514 17.04 -29.03 16.29
C GLY A 514 16.48 -28.89 14.87
N ILE A 515 17.29 -28.38 13.92
CA ILE A 515 16.92 -28.23 12.51
C ILE A 515 17.32 -29.52 11.77
N GLN A 516 16.43 -30.02 10.92
CA GLN A 516 16.68 -31.19 10.06
C GLN A 516 17.41 -30.75 8.77
N TRP A 517 18.69 -30.40 8.90
CA TRP A 517 19.49 -29.84 7.80
C TRP A 517 19.49 -30.70 6.53
N CYS A 518 19.55 -32.03 6.68
CA CYS A 518 19.51 -32.99 5.58
C CYS A 518 18.18 -33.05 4.79
N HIS A 519 17.12 -32.38 5.27
CA HIS A 519 15.85 -32.25 4.55
C HIS A 519 15.74 -30.90 3.81
N ILE A 520 16.72 -30.01 3.94
CA ILE A 520 16.76 -28.71 3.26
C ILE A 520 17.38 -28.90 1.88
N LYS A 521 16.53 -28.87 0.85
CA LYS A 521 16.90 -29.06 -0.57
C LYS A 521 16.94 -27.78 -1.40
N ARG A 522 16.29 -26.70 -0.93
CA ARG A 522 16.35 -25.36 -1.53
C ARG A 522 16.95 -24.35 -0.56
N VAL A 523 17.88 -23.54 -1.06
CA VAL A 523 18.47 -22.37 -0.36
C VAL A 523 18.37 -21.16 -1.27
N THR A 524 17.84 -20.04 -0.75
CA THR A 524 17.88 -18.74 -1.42
C THR A 524 18.80 -17.79 -0.66
N LEU A 525 19.84 -17.29 -1.31
CA LEU A 525 20.67 -16.18 -0.82
C LEU A 525 20.12 -14.86 -1.38
N VAL A 526 19.81 -13.90 -0.50
CA VAL A 526 19.31 -12.56 -0.90
C VAL A 526 20.32 -11.49 -0.49
N PHE A 527 21.04 -10.91 -1.46
CA PHE A 527 21.96 -9.80 -1.24
C PHE A 527 21.20 -8.48 -1.24
N VAL A 528 21.02 -7.92 -0.04
CA VAL A 528 20.05 -6.83 0.23
C VAL A 528 20.53 -5.47 -0.29
N SER A 529 19.58 -4.69 -0.82
CA SER A 529 19.80 -3.36 -1.38
C SER A 529 20.36 -2.35 -0.36
N GLY A 530 21.37 -1.56 -0.75
CA GLY A 530 21.75 -0.32 -0.06
C GLY A 530 22.52 -0.47 1.26
N ARG A 531 23.37 -1.50 1.43
CA ARG A 531 24.19 -1.70 2.65
C ARG A 531 25.69 -1.89 2.46
N TYR A 532 26.16 -2.08 1.22
CA TYR A 532 27.58 -2.23 0.92
C TYR A 532 28.19 -0.90 0.49
N SER A 533 29.31 -0.51 1.09
CA SER A 533 30.08 0.66 0.63
C SER A 533 30.81 0.35 -0.68
N TRP A 534 31.17 1.36 -1.45
CA TRP A 534 31.99 1.20 -2.67
C TRP A 534 33.28 0.42 -2.45
N ASP A 535 33.93 0.59 -1.30
CA ASP A 535 35.12 -0.19 -0.94
C ASP A 535 34.77 -1.67 -0.70
N ALA A 536 33.63 -1.97 -0.07
CA ALA A 536 33.16 -3.36 0.14
C ALA A 536 32.68 -4.04 -1.14
N LEU A 537 32.21 -3.26 -2.13
CA LEU A 537 31.96 -3.73 -3.49
C LEU A 537 33.29 -4.03 -4.20
N LYS A 538 34.18 -3.03 -4.33
CA LYS A 538 35.48 -3.15 -5.01
C LYS A 538 36.44 -4.21 -4.43
N THR A 539 36.35 -4.51 -3.14
CA THR A 539 37.21 -5.52 -2.48
C THR A 539 36.59 -6.90 -2.37
N GLY A 540 35.33 -7.09 -2.80
CA GLY A 540 34.60 -8.34 -2.60
C GLY A 540 34.27 -8.64 -1.13
N ALA A 541 34.39 -7.66 -0.23
CA ALA A 541 34.00 -7.85 1.17
C ALA A 541 32.52 -8.23 1.31
N HIS A 542 31.65 -7.70 0.43
CA HIS A 542 30.22 -8.00 0.40
C HIS A 542 29.90 -9.50 0.17
N ILE A 543 30.68 -10.23 -0.63
CA ILE A 543 30.50 -11.70 -0.80
C ILE A 543 31.04 -12.52 0.38
N THR A 544 31.80 -11.94 1.29
CA THR A 544 32.45 -12.70 2.39
C THR A 544 31.43 -13.28 3.36
N GLU A 545 30.35 -12.55 3.64
CA GLU A 545 29.24 -13.04 4.47
C GLU A 545 28.59 -14.28 3.83
N ALA A 546 28.24 -14.22 2.54
CA ALA A 546 27.69 -15.34 1.79
C ALA A 546 28.64 -16.54 1.70
N CYS A 547 29.95 -16.29 1.51
CA CYS A 547 30.97 -17.34 1.51
C CYS A 547 31.04 -18.07 2.85
N GLU A 548 30.93 -17.37 3.98
CA GLU A 548 30.88 -17.98 5.31
C GLU A 548 29.58 -18.74 5.57
N ILE A 549 28.43 -18.22 5.11
CA ILE A 549 27.14 -18.93 5.16
C ILE A 549 27.23 -20.26 4.41
N LEU A 550 27.73 -20.25 3.17
CA LEU A 550 27.89 -21.47 2.37
C LEU A 550 28.87 -22.47 3.03
N ASN A 551 30.01 -22.01 3.55
CA ASN A 551 30.92 -22.87 4.32
C ASN A 551 30.28 -23.46 5.59
N LEU A 552 29.28 -22.80 6.18
CA LEU A 552 28.52 -23.32 7.32
C LEU A 552 27.38 -24.28 6.91
N LEU A 553 26.92 -24.26 5.66
CA LEU A 553 25.94 -25.19 5.11
C LEU A 553 26.57 -26.45 4.49
N LYS A 554 27.83 -26.35 4.03
CA LYS A 554 28.67 -27.43 3.49
C LYS A 554 28.52 -28.72 4.29
N GLY A 555 28.05 -29.79 3.63
CA GLY A 555 27.88 -31.12 4.23
C GLY A 555 26.77 -31.23 5.29
N LYS A 556 25.94 -30.20 5.49
CA LYS A 556 24.74 -30.26 6.34
C LYS A 556 23.45 -30.37 5.53
N VAL A 557 23.38 -29.67 4.39
CA VAL A 557 22.26 -29.66 3.46
C VAL A 557 22.57 -30.52 2.23
N ASP A 558 21.53 -31.06 1.59
CA ASP A 558 21.63 -31.77 0.31
C ASP A 558 21.00 -30.89 -0.77
N LEU A 559 21.80 -29.95 -1.27
CA LEU A 559 21.32 -28.81 -2.05
C LEU A 559 21.07 -29.16 -3.51
N GLU A 560 19.79 -29.27 -3.87
CA GLU A 560 19.33 -29.53 -5.25
C GLU A 560 18.94 -28.23 -5.97
N TYR A 561 18.41 -27.24 -5.23
CA TYR A 561 18.00 -25.94 -5.79
C TYR A 561 18.70 -24.78 -5.07
N LEU A 562 19.69 -24.18 -5.73
CA LEU A 562 20.32 -22.93 -5.30
C LEU A 562 19.66 -21.73 -6.00
N SER A 563 19.37 -20.68 -5.24
CA SER A 563 18.75 -19.45 -5.70
C SER A 563 19.56 -18.27 -5.16
N VAL A 564 19.95 -17.33 -6.02
CA VAL A 564 20.76 -16.15 -5.67
C VAL A 564 20.10 -14.92 -6.26
N ILE A 565 19.70 -14.02 -5.36
CA ILE A 565 18.97 -12.79 -5.69
C ILE A 565 19.81 -11.60 -5.21
N VAL A 566 20.07 -10.63 -6.07
CA VAL A 566 20.84 -9.42 -5.78
C VAL A 566 19.96 -8.20 -6.01
N GLU A 567 19.67 -7.45 -4.94
CA GLU A 567 18.83 -6.23 -4.98
C GLU A 567 19.68 -4.93 -5.11
N ASN A 568 20.97 -5.06 -5.41
CA ASN A 568 21.93 -3.96 -5.42
C ASN A 568 22.52 -3.78 -6.83
N GLN A 569 22.20 -2.64 -7.44
CA GLN A 569 22.55 -2.24 -8.81
C GLN A 569 24.05 -2.15 -9.11
N ASN A 570 24.92 -2.22 -8.10
CA ASN A 570 26.38 -2.13 -8.28
C ASN A 570 27.13 -3.35 -7.70
N ALA A 571 26.43 -4.44 -7.35
CA ALA A 571 27.02 -5.61 -6.67
C ALA A 571 27.30 -6.78 -7.62
N GLU A 572 28.46 -6.75 -8.26
CA GLU A 572 29.03 -7.90 -8.99
C GLU A 572 29.49 -8.98 -8.01
N LEU A 573 28.83 -10.14 -8.02
CA LEU A 573 29.18 -11.30 -7.19
C LEU A 573 30.29 -12.14 -7.81
N PHE A 574 30.26 -12.33 -9.12
CA PHE A 574 31.05 -13.37 -9.80
C PHE A 574 32.41 -12.89 -10.30
N SER A 575 32.61 -11.56 -10.34
CA SER A 575 33.95 -10.94 -10.40
C SER A 575 34.92 -11.39 -9.29
N PHE A 576 34.40 -12.00 -8.21
CA PHE A 576 35.20 -12.53 -7.11
C PHE A 576 35.13 -14.07 -7.04
N ASN A 577 36.11 -14.72 -7.70
CA ASN A 577 36.27 -16.19 -7.81
C ASN A 577 36.00 -17.03 -6.55
N ARG A 578 36.15 -16.47 -5.33
CA ARG A 578 35.90 -17.17 -4.07
C ARG A 578 34.46 -17.67 -3.94
N PHE A 579 33.47 -16.88 -4.36
CA PHE A 579 32.06 -17.27 -4.27
C PHE A 579 31.74 -18.40 -5.25
N THR A 580 32.15 -18.22 -6.51
CA THR A 580 32.13 -19.22 -7.59
C THR A 580 32.74 -20.55 -7.16
N GLN A 581 33.96 -20.54 -6.61
CA GLN A 581 34.68 -21.74 -6.19
C GLN A 581 33.95 -22.52 -5.07
N ILE A 582 33.35 -21.83 -4.10
CA ILE A 582 32.60 -22.49 -3.01
C ILE A 582 31.35 -23.17 -3.58
N ILE A 583 30.59 -22.48 -4.43
CA ILE A 583 29.40 -23.03 -5.08
C ILE A 583 29.77 -24.27 -5.90
N GLN A 584 30.81 -24.17 -6.73
CA GLN A 584 31.33 -25.23 -7.59
C GLN A 584 31.80 -26.48 -6.83
N THR A 585 32.56 -26.29 -5.75
CA THR A 585 33.25 -27.41 -5.07
C THR A 585 32.43 -28.04 -3.96
N ASP A 586 31.52 -27.29 -3.32
CA ASP A 586 30.81 -27.73 -2.12
C ASP A 586 29.35 -28.13 -2.38
N PHE A 587 28.77 -27.76 -3.53
CA PHE A 587 27.38 -28.05 -3.88
C PHE A 587 27.19 -28.61 -5.32
N PRO A 588 27.91 -29.69 -5.72
CA PRO A 588 27.82 -30.27 -7.07
C PRO A 588 26.50 -31.00 -7.39
N ASN A 589 25.61 -31.17 -6.39
CA ASN A 589 24.30 -31.80 -6.53
C ASN A 589 23.20 -30.84 -7.04
N VAL A 590 23.51 -29.57 -7.26
CA VAL A 590 22.53 -28.57 -7.73
C VAL A 590 22.02 -28.97 -9.13
N THR A 591 20.73 -29.28 -9.21
CA THR A 591 19.99 -29.57 -10.45
C THR A 591 19.18 -28.38 -10.93
N ARG A 592 18.91 -27.40 -10.06
CA ARG A 592 18.21 -26.15 -10.39
C ARG A 592 18.96 -24.93 -9.87
N PHE A 593 19.30 -24.00 -10.75
CA PHE A 593 20.02 -22.77 -10.39
C PHE A 593 19.25 -21.54 -10.86
N GLU A 594 18.93 -20.66 -9.91
CA GLU A 594 18.25 -19.39 -10.14
C GLU A 594 19.20 -18.23 -9.83
N LEU A 595 19.45 -17.39 -10.83
CA LEU A 595 20.19 -16.14 -10.73
C LEU A 595 19.26 -14.98 -11.07
N ARG A 596 19.07 -14.07 -10.11
CA ARG A 596 18.39 -12.77 -10.31
C ARG A 596 19.35 -11.68 -9.92
N LEU A 597 20.01 -11.09 -10.91
CA LEU A 597 21.07 -10.10 -10.74
C LEU A 597 20.58 -8.72 -11.20
N GLU A 598 21.04 -7.65 -10.56
CA GLU A 598 20.84 -6.30 -11.09
C GLU A 598 21.92 -5.94 -12.11
N ARG A 599 23.20 -6.20 -11.79
CA ARG A 599 24.35 -5.93 -12.67
C ARG A 599 25.46 -6.97 -12.47
N GLU A 600 26.02 -7.51 -13.56
CA GLU A 600 27.16 -8.43 -13.55
C GLU A 600 27.86 -8.42 -14.92
N ARG A 601 29.10 -8.93 -15.01
CA ARG A 601 29.81 -9.10 -16.29
C ARG A 601 29.58 -10.49 -16.89
N LEU A 602 29.33 -10.58 -18.20
CA LEU A 602 29.09 -11.83 -18.91
C LEU A 602 30.22 -12.85 -18.73
N GLN A 603 31.49 -12.44 -18.84
CA GLN A 603 32.63 -13.35 -18.69
C GLN A 603 32.77 -13.95 -17.27
N HIS A 604 32.08 -13.40 -16.26
CA HIS A 604 32.04 -13.93 -14.91
C HIS A 604 30.84 -14.86 -14.65
N VAL A 605 29.71 -14.66 -15.32
CA VAL A 605 28.51 -15.51 -15.18
C VAL A 605 28.71 -16.88 -15.83
N LEU A 606 29.24 -16.93 -17.05
CA LEU A 606 29.31 -18.16 -17.84
C LEU A 606 30.13 -19.29 -17.17
N PRO A 607 31.31 -19.04 -16.56
CA PRO A 607 32.06 -20.07 -15.83
C PRO A 607 31.33 -20.65 -14.62
N VAL A 608 30.41 -19.89 -14.01
CA VAL A 608 29.58 -20.35 -12.88
C VAL A 608 28.49 -21.27 -13.42
N VAL A 609 27.71 -20.80 -14.40
CA VAL A 609 26.58 -21.54 -14.98
C VAL A 609 27.03 -22.87 -15.60
N CYS A 610 28.11 -22.87 -16.39
CA CYS A 610 28.59 -24.05 -17.11
C CYS A 610 29.23 -25.11 -16.19
N SER A 611 29.50 -24.79 -14.93
CA SER A 611 30.22 -25.69 -14.01
C SER A 611 29.36 -26.74 -13.30
N PHE A 612 28.03 -26.60 -13.34
CA PHE A 612 27.10 -27.53 -12.68
C PHE A 612 26.79 -28.75 -13.55
N ALA A 613 27.59 -29.82 -13.43
CA ALA A 613 27.45 -31.03 -14.26
C ALA A 613 26.05 -31.71 -14.23
N ASN A 614 25.24 -31.46 -13.19
CA ASN A 614 23.92 -32.06 -13.00
C ASN A 614 22.75 -31.09 -13.25
N LEU A 615 23.01 -29.90 -13.81
CA LEU A 615 21.99 -28.85 -13.97
C LEU A 615 20.93 -29.24 -15.01
N ASP A 616 19.69 -29.42 -14.56
CA ASP A 616 18.50 -29.68 -15.38
C ASP A 616 17.76 -28.37 -15.70
N THR A 617 17.71 -27.43 -14.75
CA THR A 617 16.96 -26.18 -14.87
C THR A 617 17.84 -24.96 -14.56
N LEU A 618 17.92 -24.02 -15.49
CA LEU A 618 18.57 -22.72 -15.33
C LEU A 618 17.56 -21.57 -15.47
N GLU A 619 17.50 -20.70 -14.46
CA GLU A 619 16.83 -19.41 -14.50
C GLU A 619 17.89 -18.31 -14.38
N LEU A 620 18.10 -17.52 -15.44
CA LEU A 620 19.06 -16.41 -15.46
C LEU A 620 18.34 -15.11 -15.86
N SER A 621 18.26 -14.19 -14.89
CA SER A 621 17.85 -12.81 -15.11
C SER A 621 18.95 -11.85 -14.63
N CYS A 622 19.32 -10.89 -15.46
CA CYS A 622 20.31 -9.86 -15.15
C CYS A 622 19.91 -8.56 -15.86
N ARG A 623 19.61 -7.50 -15.12
CA ARG A 623 19.11 -6.22 -15.69
C ARG A 623 20.17 -5.45 -16.49
N ASP A 624 21.42 -5.55 -16.09
CA ASP A 624 22.57 -4.83 -16.67
C ASP A 624 23.72 -5.83 -16.84
N LEU A 625 23.66 -6.63 -17.91
CA LEU A 625 24.64 -7.69 -18.20
C LEU A 625 25.76 -7.13 -19.09
N VAL A 626 26.84 -6.70 -18.45
CA VAL A 626 27.94 -5.96 -19.09
C VAL A 626 28.89 -6.90 -19.84
N TYR A 627 29.36 -6.45 -21.01
CA TYR A 627 30.51 -7.03 -21.71
C TYR A 627 31.66 -6.02 -21.74
N GLU A 628 32.90 -6.49 -21.76
CA GLU A 628 34.09 -5.66 -21.94
C GLU A 628 34.80 -6.04 -23.24
N GLU A 629 34.80 -5.13 -24.22
CA GLU A 629 35.35 -5.38 -25.56
C GLU A 629 36.85 -5.75 -25.57
N ASP A 630 37.59 -5.38 -24.52
CA ASP A 630 39.01 -5.72 -24.32
C ASP A 630 39.24 -7.16 -23.76
N GLN A 631 38.18 -7.95 -23.52
CA GLN A 631 38.29 -9.32 -22.98
C GLN A 631 37.53 -10.35 -23.84
N ASP A 632 38.27 -11.17 -24.60
CA ASP A 632 37.71 -12.27 -25.41
C ASP A 632 36.82 -13.20 -24.56
N LEU A 633 35.62 -13.50 -25.06
CA LEU A 633 34.72 -14.46 -24.41
C LEU A 633 35.18 -15.90 -24.65
N ASP A 634 35.23 -16.72 -23.60
CA ASP A 634 35.57 -18.15 -23.73
C ASP A 634 34.39 -18.96 -24.31
N LEU A 635 34.30 -18.98 -25.64
CA LEU A 635 33.34 -19.78 -26.40
C LEU A 635 33.51 -21.31 -26.21
N SER A 636 34.54 -21.80 -25.50
CA SER A 636 34.65 -23.22 -25.16
C SER A 636 33.84 -23.62 -23.91
N LEU A 637 33.29 -22.64 -23.16
CA LEU A 637 32.36 -22.88 -22.06
C LEU A 637 31.05 -23.45 -22.60
N ALA A 638 30.77 -24.71 -22.26
CA ALA A 638 29.57 -25.42 -22.68
C ALA A 638 28.54 -25.54 -21.54
N LEU A 639 27.26 -25.31 -21.86
CA LEU A 639 26.15 -25.62 -20.97
C LEU A 639 26.11 -27.12 -20.62
N PRO A 640 25.66 -27.50 -19.41
CA PRO A 640 25.58 -28.91 -19.02
C PRO A 640 24.64 -29.71 -19.93
N SER A 641 25.08 -30.87 -20.41
CA SER A 641 24.27 -31.77 -21.26
C SER A 641 23.06 -32.40 -20.54
N THR A 642 22.96 -32.18 -19.23
CA THR A 642 21.82 -32.50 -18.39
C THR A 642 20.68 -31.48 -18.50
N LEU A 643 20.93 -30.27 -19.03
CA LEU A 643 19.97 -29.16 -19.06
C LEU A 643 18.77 -29.46 -19.96
N ARG A 644 17.55 -29.25 -19.42
CA ARG A 644 16.26 -29.43 -20.12
C ARG A 644 15.36 -28.20 -20.06
N SER A 645 15.54 -27.34 -19.05
CA SER A 645 14.76 -26.11 -18.88
C SER A 645 15.66 -24.89 -18.80
N LEU A 646 15.42 -23.92 -19.68
CA LEU A 646 16.16 -22.66 -19.74
C LEU A 646 15.21 -21.46 -19.69
N HIS A 647 15.45 -20.52 -18.77
CA HIS A 647 14.71 -19.27 -18.65
C HIS A 647 15.67 -18.08 -18.62
N LEU A 648 15.52 -17.17 -19.59
CA LEU A 648 16.36 -16.00 -19.82
C LEU A 648 15.54 -14.70 -19.76
N HIS A 649 16.04 -13.73 -19.01
CA HIS A 649 15.51 -12.36 -18.94
C HIS A 649 16.67 -11.37 -18.82
N LEU A 650 17.16 -10.95 -19.99
CA LEU A 650 18.38 -10.17 -20.18
C LEU A 650 18.05 -8.96 -21.05
N PRO A 651 17.83 -7.77 -20.47
CA PRO A 651 17.56 -6.55 -21.24
C PRO A 651 18.83 -6.09 -21.95
N GLU A 652 18.77 -5.89 -23.26
CA GLU A 652 19.91 -5.41 -24.06
C GLU A 652 19.92 -3.89 -24.16
N ASN A 653 21.00 -3.26 -23.68
CA ASN A 653 21.09 -1.80 -23.67
C ASN A 653 22.55 -1.32 -23.80
N PRO A 654 22.99 -0.84 -24.99
CA PRO A 654 22.24 -0.82 -26.26
C PRO A 654 22.11 -2.21 -26.90
N PRO A 655 21.14 -2.42 -27.81
CA PRO A 655 21.13 -3.60 -28.68
C PRO A 655 22.34 -3.57 -29.61
N LEU A 656 23.24 -4.55 -29.44
CA LEU A 656 24.39 -4.78 -30.30
C LEU A 656 24.08 -5.97 -31.22
N GLU A 657 23.84 -5.70 -32.51
CA GLU A 657 23.71 -6.75 -33.53
C GLU A 657 24.91 -7.71 -33.44
N ASN A 658 24.66 -9.00 -33.21
CA ASN A 658 25.70 -10.02 -33.00
C ASN A 658 26.62 -9.79 -31.76
N GLY A 659 26.10 -9.23 -30.67
CA GLY A 659 26.76 -9.27 -29.36
C GLY A 659 27.19 -10.70 -28.90
N PRO A 660 28.19 -10.82 -28.01
CA PRO A 660 28.92 -12.08 -27.77
C PRO A 660 28.08 -13.16 -27.06
N ILE A 661 27.00 -12.79 -26.36
CA ILE A 661 26.07 -13.76 -25.77
C ILE A 661 25.28 -14.55 -26.84
N HIS A 662 25.02 -13.94 -27.99
CA HIS A 662 24.29 -14.56 -29.10
C HIS A 662 25.16 -15.59 -29.82
N GLU A 663 26.44 -15.26 -30.07
CA GLU A 663 27.42 -16.21 -30.60
C GLU A 663 27.65 -17.38 -29.62
N TRP A 664 27.82 -17.07 -28.32
CA TRP A 664 27.97 -18.09 -27.29
C TRP A 664 26.78 -19.04 -27.22
N LEU A 665 25.54 -18.54 -27.13
CA LEU A 665 24.32 -19.37 -27.13
C LEU A 665 24.11 -20.11 -28.45
N GLY A 666 24.41 -19.49 -29.59
CA GLY A 666 24.31 -20.11 -30.91
C GLY A 666 25.24 -21.32 -31.07
N SER A 667 26.39 -21.32 -30.39
CA SER A 667 27.33 -22.45 -30.38
C SER A 667 26.92 -23.63 -29.47
N GLN A 668 25.93 -23.45 -28.58
CA GLN A 668 25.56 -24.47 -27.58
C GLN A 668 24.75 -25.61 -28.18
N SER A 669 25.39 -26.76 -28.42
CA SER A 669 24.72 -27.98 -28.91
C SER A 669 23.58 -28.48 -28.00
N VAL A 670 23.63 -28.15 -26.71
CA VAL A 670 22.56 -28.42 -25.72
C VAL A 670 21.22 -27.76 -26.07
N MET A 671 21.21 -26.69 -26.87
CA MET A 671 19.98 -25.95 -27.20
C MET A 671 19.01 -26.75 -28.09
N ALA A 672 19.50 -27.77 -28.82
CA ALA A 672 18.65 -28.73 -29.51
C ALA A 672 17.99 -29.75 -28.55
N ASP A 673 18.60 -29.99 -27.38
CA ASP A 673 18.23 -31.02 -26.40
C ASP A 673 17.28 -30.51 -25.30
N LEU A 674 17.01 -29.21 -25.26
CA LEU A 674 16.06 -28.55 -24.35
C LEU A 674 14.62 -29.00 -24.60
N GLN A 675 13.83 -29.07 -23.54
CA GLN A 675 12.39 -29.34 -23.58
C GLN A 675 11.56 -28.10 -23.23
N TYR A 676 12.09 -27.22 -22.38
CA TYR A 676 11.47 -25.95 -21.98
C TYR A 676 12.43 -24.79 -22.26
N LEU A 677 11.96 -23.78 -23.00
CA LEU A 677 12.69 -22.52 -23.23
C LEU A 677 11.80 -21.34 -22.89
N SER A 678 12.36 -20.31 -22.26
CA SER A 678 11.66 -19.08 -21.91
C SER A 678 12.56 -17.88 -22.16
N ILE A 679 12.05 -16.91 -22.92
CA ILE A 679 12.73 -15.67 -23.26
C ILE A 679 11.75 -14.53 -22.96
N LEU A 680 12.08 -13.68 -21.99
CA LEU A 680 11.20 -12.59 -21.54
C LEU A 680 11.29 -11.32 -22.40
N GLU A 681 12.38 -11.16 -23.16
CA GLU A 681 12.62 -10.03 -24.07
C GLU A 681 12.94 -10.53 -25.48
N MET A 682 11.96 -11.22 -26.07
CA MET A 682 12.03 -11.70 -27.44
C MET A 682 11.90 -10.50 -28.42
N GLY A 683 12.92 -10.33 -29.25
CA GLY A 683 13.02 -9.25 -30.24
C GLY A 683 14.46 -8.96 -30.66
N SER A 684 15.44 -9.34 -29.84
CA SER A 684 16.87 -9.35 -30.18
C SER A 684 17.35 -10.65 -30.83
N ASP A 685 18.62 -10.67 -31.24
CA ASP A 685 19.34 -11.84 -31.75
C ASP A 685 19.39 -13.02 -30.76
N LEU A 686 19.10 -12.79 -29.48
CA LEU A 686 19.06 -13.82 -28.44
C LEU A 686 17.98 -14.87 -28.77
N GLY A 687 16.82 -14.38 -29.18
CA GLY A 687 15.70 -15.20 -29.63
C GLY A 687 16.06 -16.05 -30.85
N GLN A 688 16.73 -15.46 -31.84
CA GLN A 688 17.15 -16.19 -33.04
C GLN A 688 18.16 -17.29 -32.71
N SER A 689 19.18 -17.00 -31.90
CA SER A 689 20.24 -17.95 -31.55
C SER A 689 19.72 -19.15 -30.76
N CYS A 690 18.74 -18.93 -29.88
CA CYS A 690 18.10 -20.00 -29.12
C CYS A 690 17.14 -20.86 -29.97
N LEU A 691 16.42 -20.27 -30.93
CA LEU A 691 15.34 -20.97 -31.65
C LEU A 691 15.76 -21.58 -32.99
N ARG A 692 16.84 -21.10 -33.65
CA ARG A 692 17.29 -21.59 -34.97
C ARG A 692 17.99 -22.95 -34.96
N GLN A 693 17.88 -23.70 -33.87
CA GLN A 693 18.54 -24.99 -33.69
C GLN A 693 17.84 -26.09 -34.50
N PRO A 694 18.56 -26.84 -35.36
CA PRO A 694 17.99 -27.98 -36.08
C PRO A 694 17.63 -29.12 -35.11
N ASP A 695 16.63 -29.93 -35.47
CA ASP A 695 16.15 -31.11 -34.74
C ASP A 695 15.75 -30.87 -33.25
N SER A 696 15.44 -29.62 -32.90
CA SER A 696 15.10 -29.17 -31.54
C SER A 696 13.96 -29.98 -30.89
N GLN A 697 14.19 -30.42 -29.65
CA GLN A 697 13.27 -31.21 -28.82
C GLN A 697 12.33 -30.36 -27.95
N LEU A 698 12.24 -29.05 -28.23
CA LEU A 698 11.43 -28.11 -27.46
C LEU A 698 9.93 -28.47 -27.48
N ARG A 699 9.37 -28.70 -26.30
CA ARG A 699 7.96 -28.98 -26.04
C ARG A 699 7.19 -27.76 -25.56
N THR A 700 7.85 -26.88 -24.81
CA THR A 700 7.23 -25.68 -24.25
C THR A 700 8.10 -24.46 -24.51
N ILE A 701 7.51 -23.41 -25.08
CA ILE A 701 8.18 -22.14 -25.31
C ILE A 701 7.39 -21.00 -24.67
N TYR A 702 8.07 -20.17 -23.88
CA TYR A 702 7.54 -18.97 -23.27
C TYR A 702 8.19 -17.72 -23.87
N ILE A 703 7.37 -16.77 -24.32
CA ILE A 703 7.77 -15.59 -25.08
C ILE A 703 7.14 -14.35 -24.44
N GLY A 704 7.94 -13.55 -23.74
CA GLY A 704 7.66 -12.13 -23.56
C GLY A 704 8.33 -11.34 -24.69
N PHE A 705 7.71 -10.25 -25.16
CA PHE A 705 8.27 -9.40 -26.22
C PHE A 705 8.87 -8.14 -25.61
N CYS A 706 9.98 -7.65 -26.19
CA CYS A 706 10.55 -6.35 -25.81
C CYS A 706 9.94 -5.19 -26.61
N ASN A 707 10.02 -3.98 -26.05
CA ASN A 707 9.57 -2.76 -26.72
C ASN A 707 10.60 -2.32 -27.78
N LEU A 708 10.58 -2.97 -28.95
CA LEU A 708 11.45 -2.62 -30.07
C LEU A 708 11.18 -1.19 -30.54
N HIS A 709 12.26 -0.43 -30.72
CA HIS A 709 12.24 0.93 -31.28
C HIS A 709 11.64 0.92 -32.71
N GLU A 710 11.05 2.04 -33.13
CA GLU A 710 10.21 2.22 -34.34
C GLU A 710 10.92 2.03 -35.70
N SER A 711 12.07 1.34 -35.76
CA SER A 711 12.97 1.31 -36.93
C SER A 711 13.06 -0.03 -37.68
N LEU A 712 12.37 -1.09 -37.24
CA LEU A 712 12.36 -2.39 -37.91
C LEU A 712 11.15 -2.52 -38.85
N SER A 713 11.37 -3.07 -40.06
CA SER A 713 10.28 -3.34 -41.00
C SER A 713 9.55 -4.65 -40.71
N GLU A 714 8.28 -4.73 -41.13
CA GLU A 714 7.45 -5.93 -41.02
C GLU A 714 8.15 -7.19 -41.57
N ASP A 715 8.83 -7.08 -42.73
CA ASP A 715 9.58 -8.21 -43.33
C ASP A 715 10.68 -8.79 -42.42
N ILE A 716 11.34 -7.95 -41.61
CA ILE A 716 12.38 -8.38 -40.66
C ILE A 716 11.71 -9.03 -39.44
N VAL A 717 10.61 -8.44 -38.97
CA VAL A 717 9.77 -9.00 -37.91
C VAL A 717 9.24 -10.39 -38.30
N PHE A 718 8.70 -10.58 -39.51
CA PHE A 718 8.27 -11.90 -40.00
C PHE A 718 9.40 -12.95 -40.04
N GLN A 719 10.67 -12.53 -40.22
CA GLN A 719 11.83 -13.44 -40.22
C GLN A 719 12.42 -13.71 -38.82
N LEU A 720 12.10 -12.88 -37.82
CA LEU A 720 12.49 -13.07 -36.42
C LEU A 720 11.72 -14.20 -35.72
N TYR A 721 10.43 -14.37 -36.04
CA TYR A 721 9.50 -15.24 -35.27
C TYR A 721 9.10 -16.54 -36.01
N ILE A 722 9.99 -17.09 -36.84
CA ILE A 722 9.77 -18.38 -37.51
C ILE A 722 9.89 -19.52 -36.49
N LEU A 723 8.74 -20.07 -36.06
CA LEU A 723 8.67 -21.24 -35.17
C LEU A 723 8.29 -22.55 -35.90
N SER A 724 8.03 -22.50 -37.20
CA SER A 724 7.40 -23.61 -37.94
C SER A 724 8.26 -24.87 -38.04
N HIS A 725 9.59 -24.80 -37.83
CA HIS A 725 10.46 -25.98 -37.81
C HIS A 725 10.39 -26.79 -36.49
N LEU A 726 9.78 -26.24 -35.45
CA LEU A 726 9.74 -26.83 -34.10
C LEU A 726 8.63 -27.90 -33.99
N SER A 727 8.84 -29.03 -34.66
CA SER A 727 7.85 -30.11 -34.82
C SER A 727 7.37 -30.76 -33.52
N HIS A 728 8.17 -30.66 -32.45
CA HIS A 728 7.88 -31.21 -31.11
C HIS A 728 7.18 -30.23 -30.15
N LEU A 729 6.84 -29.02 -30.60
CA LEU A 729 6.19 -28.00 -29.78
C LEU A 729 4.77 -28.46 -29.37
N GLU A 730 4.52 -28.57 -28.06
CA GLU A 730 3.25 -28.99 -27.46
C GLU A 730 2.52 -27.82 -26.77
N GLU A 731 3.24 -26.85 -26.20
CA GLU A 731 2.69 -25.65 -25.55
C GLU A 731 3.47 -24.39 -25.95
N ILE A 732 2.75 -23.33 -26.33
CA ILE A 732 3.33 -21.98 -26.49
C ILE A 732 2.64 -20.99 -25.56
N ILE A 733 3.45 -20.17 -24.88
CA ILE A 733 3.01 -19.22 -23.87
C ILE A 733 3.49 -17.82 -24.26
N TYR A 734 2.58 -16.88 -24.48
CA TYR A 734 2.89 -15.48 -24.75
C TYR A 734 2.65 -14.63 -23.50
N TYR A 735 3.58 -13.75 -23.17
CA TYR A 735 3.46 -12.80 -22.07
C TYR A 735 3.31 -11.38 -22.59
N LEU A 736 2.21 -10.73 -22.21
CA LEU A 736 1.85 -9.38 -22.63
C LEU A 736 1.98 -8.44 -21.43
N SER A 737 3.01 -7.60 -21.47
CA SER A 737 3.52 -6.82 -20.33
C SER A 737 2.88 -5.44 -20.17
N GLU A 738 2.77 -4.65 -21.25
CA GLU A 738 2.23 -3.29 -21.28
C GLU A 738 1.52 -3.03 -22.63
N THR A 739 1.03 -1.80 -22.87
CA THR A 739 0.55 -1.40 -24.21
C THR A 739 1.62 -1.66 -25.27
N PRO A 740 1.32 -2.38 -26.37
CA PRO A 740 2.21 -2.42 -27.53
C PRO A 740 2.17 -1.07 -28.26
N THR A 741 3.03 -0.14 -27.85
CA THR A 741 3.43 0.99 -28.69
C THR A 741 4.34 0.54 -29.84
N SER A 742 4.93 -0.66 -29.72
CA SER A 742 5.70 -1.31 -30.76
C SER A 742 4.86 -2.38 -31.47
N MET A 743 4.77 -2.30 -32.81
CA MET A 743 4.16 -3.33 -33.67
C MET A 743 4.80 -4.71 -33.48
N ALA A 744 6.01 -4.79 -32.92
CA ALA A 744 6.76 -6.03 -32.73
C ALA A 744 6.01 -7.11 -31.92
N THR A 745 5.20 -6.73 -30.93
CA THR A 745 4.43 -7.70 -30.14
C THR A 745 3.27 -8.28 -30.95
N GLU A 746 2.46 -7.42 -31.55
CA GLU A 746 1.33 -7.79 -32.40
C GLU A 746 1.79 -8.62 -33.60
N CYS A 747 2.72 -8.10 -34.40
CA CYS A 747 3.29 -8.81 -35.54
C CYS A 747 4.05 -10.06 -35.11
N GLY A 748 4.73 -10.10 -33.96
CA GLY A 748 5.44 -11.29 -33.48
C GLY A 748 4.50 -12.45 -33.10
N VAL A 749 3.40 -12.16 -32.38
CA VAL A 749 2.33 -13.14 -32.11
C VAL A 749 1.65 -13.57 -33.41
N TYR A 750 1.29 -12.61 -34.27
CA TYR A 750 0.64 -12.86 -35.55
C TYR A 750 1.49 -13.74 -36.48
N SER A 751 2.77 -13.41 -36.70
CA SER A 751 3.70 -14.15 -37.54
C SER A 751 3.93 -15.58 -37.01
N SER A 752 4.18 -15.73 -35.71
CA SER A 752 4.44 -17.06 -35.12
C SER A 752 3.22 -17.97 -35.21
N LEU A 753 2.02 -17.47 -34.88
CA LEU A 753 0.77 -18.24 -35.04
C LEU A 753 0.40 -18.50 -36.50
N CYS A 754 0.63 -17.55 -37.42
CA CYS A 754 0.41 -17.76 -38.85
C CYS A 754 1.32 -18.85 -39.43
N LEU A 755 2.58 -18.93 -39.00
CA LEU A 755 3.53 -19.94 -39.46
C LEU A 755 3.27 -21.31 -38.83
N LEU A 756 2.83 -21.35 -37.57
CA LEU A 756 2.32 -22.58 -36.93
C LEU A 756 1.01 -23.07 -37.58
N SER A 757 0.13 -22.17 -38.05
CA SER A 757 -1.11 -22.51 -38.76
C SER A 757 -0.89 -23.21 -40.12
N GLN A 758 0.35 -23.24 -40.62
CA GLN A 758 0.72 -23.80 -41.92
C GLN A 758 1.42 -25.16 -41.82
N ASN A 759 1.82 -25.62 -40.63
CA ASN A 759 2.58 -26.87 -40.44
C ASN A 759 1.86 -27.82 -39.44
N PRO A 760 1.69 -29.12 -39.73
CA PRO A 760 1.19 -30.10 -38.76
C PRO A 760 2.17 -30.36 -37.59
N GLY A 761 2.24 -29.43 -36.65
CA GLY A 761 2.96 -29.57 -35.37
C GLY A 761 2.19 -30.39 -34.33
N SER A 762 2.86 -30.73 -33.22
CA SER A 762 2.28 -31.46 -32.07
C SER A 762 1.56 -30.57 -31.04
N LEU A 763 1.15 -29.37 -31.44
CA LEU A 763 0.65 -28.32 -30.56
C LEU A 763 -0.67 -28.71 -29.88
N GLN A 764 -0.72 -28.57 -28.56
CA GLN A 764 -1.84 -28.91 -27.70
C GLN A 764 -2.37 -27.69 -26.92
N SER A 765 -1.52 -26.69 -26.66
CA SER A 765 -1.84 -25.55 -25.79
C SER A 765 -1.29 -24.24 -26.35
N VAL A 766 -2.14 -23.20 -26.37
CA VAL A 766 -1.75 -21.80 -26.60
C VAL A 766 -2.19 -21.01 -25.36
N VAL A 767 -1.25 -20.31 -24.74
CA VAL A 767 -1.48 -19.64 -23.46
C VAL A 767 -1.13 -18.16 -23.57
N PHE A 768 -2.05 -17.27 -23.18
CA PHE A 768 -1.81 -15.84 -23.07
C PHE A 768 -1.75 -15.43 -21.60
N VAL A 769 -0.58 -15.02 -21.14
CA VAL A 769 -0.33 -14.52 -19.78
C VAL A 769 -0.41 -12.99 -19.83
N LEU A 770 -1.47 -12.44 -19.25
CA LEU A 770 -1.69 -10.99 -19.22
C LEU A 770 -1.12 -10.40 -17.93
N SER A 771 -0.31 -9.35 -18.06
CA SER A 771 0.00 -8.48 -16.93
C SER A 771 -1.26 -7.75 -16.44
N LYS A 772 -1.13 -7.03 -15.32
CA LYS A 772 -2.21 -6.12 -14.89
C LYS A 772 -2.46 -5.00 -15.91
N GLN A 773 -1.41 -4.44 -16.50
CA GLN A 773 -1.51 -3.34 -17.47
C GLN A 773 -2.22 -3.81 -18.76
N ALA A 774 -1.81 -4.96 -19.32
CA ALA A 774 -2.46 -5.56 -20.49
C ALA A 774 -3.96 -5.82 -20.25
N LEU A 775 -4.37 -6.21 -19.04
CA LEU A 775 -5.78 -6.40 -18.70
C LEU A 775 -6.58 -5.08 -18.62
N GLU A 776 -5.95 -3.98 -18.20
CA GLU A 776 -6.54 -2.62 -18.23
C GLU A 776 -6.62 -2.06 -19.67
N ASP A 777 -5.62 -2.35 -20.51
CA ASP A 777 -5.60 -1.98 -21.94
C ASP A 777 -6.60 -2.77 -22.79
N LEU A 778 -6.79 -4.07 -22.49
CA LEU A 778 -7.86 -4.88 -23.04
C LEU A 778 -9.25 -4.27 -22.74
N GLY A 779 -9.47 -3.86 -21.49
CA GLY A 779 -10.70 -3.20 -21.04
C GLY A 779 -10.96 -1.82 -21.67
N THR A 780 -9.96 -1.22 -22.33
CA THR A 780 -10.10 0.04 -23.08
C THR A 780 -10.06 -0.14 -24.61
N GLY A 781 -10.06 -1.39 -25.09
CA GLY A 781 -10.09 -1.72 -26.53
C GLY A 781 -8.75 -1.52 -27.26
N ARG A 782 -7.64 -1.36 -26.53
CA ARG A 782 -6.29 -1.11 -27.12
C ARG A 782 -5.61 -2.37 -27.65
N MET A 783 -6.22 -3.54 -27.48
CA MET A 783 -5.69 -4.84 -27.92
C MET A 783 -6.59 -5.50 -28.97
N SER A 784 -7.26 -4.70 -29.82
CA SER A 784 -8.19 -5.19 -30.85
C SER A 784 -7.58 -6.17 -31.85
N TRP A 785 -6.25 -6.14 -32.03
CA TRP A 785 -5.51 -7.10 -32.87
C TRP A 785 -5.67 -8.56 -32.39
N LEU A 786 -6.09 -8.80 -31.15
CA LEU A 786 -6.47 -10.13 -30.68
C LEU A 786 -7.70 -10.70 -31.41
N GLU A 787 -8.57 -9.86 -31.98
CA GLU A 787 -9.69 -10.30 -32.84
C GLU A 787 -9.21 -10.83 -34.21
N ASP A 788 -8.04 -10.38 -34.69
CA ASP A 788 -7.40 -10.92 -35.89
C ASP A 788 -6.67 -12.24 -35.58
N ILE A 789 -6.07 -12.35 -34.39
CA ILE A 789 -5.54 -13.61 -33.87
C ILE A 789 -6.66 -14.65 -33.69
N ASP A 790 -7.82 -14.26 -33.15
CA ASP A 790 -9.03 -15.11 -33.06
C ASP A 790 -9.41 -15.69 -34.44
N GLY A 791 -9.34 -14.88 -35.50
CA GLY A 791 -9.50 -15.34 -36.88
C GLY A 791 -8.50 -16.43 -37.30
N ILE A 792 -7.23 -16.33 -36.91
CA ILE A 792 -6.19 -17.33 -37.24
C ILE A 792 -6.40 -18.63 -36.45
N ILE A 793 -6.67 -18.55 -35.15
CA ILE A 793 -6.83 -19.74 -34.29
C ILE A 793 -8.21 -20.40 -34.52
N GLU A 794 -9.23 -19.66 -34.97
CA GLU A 794 -10.49 -20.24 -35.46
C GLU A 794 -10.31 -20.93 -36.81
N THR A 795 -9.90 -20.21 -37.86
CA THR A 795 -9.86 -20.77 -39.23
C THR A 795 -8.75 -21.79 -39.45
N GLY A 796 -7.66 -21.74 -38.67
CA GLY A 796 -6.51 -22.64 -38.81
C GLY A 796 -6.87 -24.09 -38.46
N PRO A 797 -6.76 -25.06 -39.40
CA PRO A 797 -7.24 -26.42 -39.19
C PRO A 797 -6.48 -27.16 -38.09
N TYR A 798 -5.20 -26.84 -37.87
CA TYR A 798 -4.37 -27.46 -36.84
C TYR A 798 -4.71 -26.96 -35.41
N PHE A 799 -5.35 -25.79 -35.26
CA PHE A 799 -5.83 -25.29 -33.96
C PHE A 799 -7.18 -25.89 -33.52
N SER A 800 -7.73 -26.84 -34.28
CA SER A 800 -9.02 -27.49 -33.98
C SER A 800 -9.01 -28.38 -32.73
N GLY A 801 -7.84 -28.92 -32.33
CA GLY A 801 -7.66 -29.74 -31.14
C GLY A 801 -6.89 -29.06 -29.99
N VAL A 802 -6.51 -27.79 -30.16
CA VAL A 802 -5.72 -27.02 -29.19
C VAL A 802 -6.61 -26.54 -28.03
N VAL A 803 -5.99 -26.30 -26.87
CA VAL A 803 -6.59 -25.58 -25.74
C VAL A 803 -6.08 -24.14 -25.73
N LEU A 804 -6.99 -23.17 -25.78
CA LEU A 804 -6.67 -21.75 -25.64
C LEU A 804 -6.88 -21.32 -24.19
N THR A 805 -5.81 -20.88 -23.52
CA THR A 805 -5.85 -20.50 -22.10
C THR A 805 -5.45 -19.04 -21.90
N ILE A 806 -6.25 -18.26 -21.18
CA ILE A 806 -5.83 -16.94 -20.66
C ILE A 806 -5.46 -17.06 -19.18
N ILE A 807 -4.30 -16.54 -18.80
CA ILE A 807 -3.82 -16.46 -17.41
C ILE A 807 -3.78 -14.99 -16.98
N VAL A 808 -4.42 -14.67 -15.85
CA VAL A 808 -4.50 -13.31 -15.30
C VAL A 808 -4.07 -13.25 -13.82
N PRO A 809 -3.71 -12.08 -13.26
CA PRO A 809 -3.35 -11.95 -11.85
C PRO A 809 -4.59 -12.05 -10.94
N SER A 810 -4.54 -12.86 -9.87
CA SER A 810 -5.63 -12.94 -8.87
C SER A 810 -5.80 -11.68 -7.99
N ALA A 811 -4.99 -10.64 -8.24
CA ALA A 811 -5.20 -9.31 -7.68
C ALA A 811 -6.33 -8.53 -8.38
N TYR A 812 -6.81 -8.99 -9.54
CA TYR A 812 -8.11 -8.62 -10.07
C TYR A 812 -9.21 -9.40 -9.33
N GLU A 813 -10.36 -8.75 -9.09
CA GLU A 813 -11.50 -9.27 -8.31
C GLU A 813 -11.81 -10.75 -8.61
N ASP A 814 -11.84 -11.57 -7.55
CA ASP A 814 -12.04 -13.04 -7.46
C ASP A 814 -12.40 -13.77 -8.76
N ALA A 815 -11.67 -14.84 -9.11
CA ALA A 815 -11.66 -15.51 -10.42
C ALA A 815 -13.05 -15.90 -10.98
N ASP A 816 -14.04 -16.07 -10.10
CA ASP A 816 -15.43 -16.35 -10.42
C ASP A 816 -16.24 -15.08 -10.83
N ASN A 817 -15.59 -13.92 -11.03
CA ASN A 817 -16.20 -12.63 -11.39
C ASN A 817 -16.80 -12.63 -12.82
N PRO A 818 -18.13 -12.50 -12.98
CA PRO A 818 -18.78 -12.63 -14.28
C PRO A 818 -18.40 -11.50 -15.26
N ARG A 819 -17.94 -10.33 -14.78
CA ARG A 819 -17.46 -9.26 -15.66
C ARG A 819 -16.12 -9.59 -16.29
N LEU A 820 -15.19 -10.14 -15.49
CA LEU A 820 -13.88 -10.56 -15.96
C LEU A 820 -14.00 -11.75 -16.93
N VAL A 821 -14.83 -12.75 -16.59
CA VAL A 821 -15.11 -13.89 -17.47
C VAL A 821 -15.78 -13.44 -18.77
N SER A 822 -16.72 -12.49 -18.73
CA SER A 822 -17.35 -11.94 -19.93
C SER A 822 -16.38 -11.14 -20.79
N LEU A 823 -15.49 -10.33 -20.20
CA LEU A 823 -14.48 -9.56 -20.94
C LEU A 823 -13.47 -10.50 -21.62
N LEU A 824 -12.92 -11.46 -20.87
CA LEU A 824 -11.95 -12.43 -21.39
C LEU A 824 -12.59 -13.38 -22.43
N GLY A 825 -13.87 -13.73 -22.28
CA GLY A 825 -14.63 -14.47 -23.29
C GLY A 825 -14.86 -13.68 -24.59
N SER A 826 -14.98 -12.34 -24.51
CA SER A 826 -15.15 -11.47 -25.70
C SER A 826 -13.87 -11.20 -26.49
N VAL A 827 -12.71 -11.71 -26.06
CA VAL A 827 -11.43 -11.54 -26.76
C VAL A 827 -11.28 -12.51 -27.94
N PHE A 828 -11.83 -13.73 -27.79
CA PHE A 828 -11.75 -14.80 -28.78
C PHE A 828 -13.15 -15.31 -29.17
N PRO A 829 -14.05 -14.41 -29.65
CA PRO A 829 -15.46 -14.74 -29.84
C PRO A 829 -15.65 -15.85 -30.88
N ARG A 830 -14.90 -15.87 -31.99
CA ARG A 830 -15.04 -16.89 -33.04
C ARG A 830 -14.54 -18.24 -32.53
N TYR A 831 -13.43 -18.28 -31.80
CA TYR A 831 -12.92 -19.52 -31.18
C TYR A 831 -13.92 -20.12 -30.17
N VAL A 832 -14.58 -19.28 -29.38
CA VAL A 832 -15.62 -19.70 -28.42
C VAL A 832 -16.92 -20.10 -29.11
N GLU A 833 -17.40 -19.34 -30.09
CA GLU A 833 -18.60 -19.68 -30.89
C GLU A 833 -18.42 -20.97 -31.71
N ALA A 834 -17.20 -21.27 -32.16
CA ALA A 834 -16.84 -22.54 -32.79
C ALA A 834 -16.84 -23.74 -31.80
N GLY A 835 -17.10 -23.52 -30.51
CA GLY A 835 -17.16 -24.56 -29.49
C GLY A 835 -15.81 -25.18 -29.13
N LYS A 836 -14.70 -24.47 -29.43
CA LYS A 836 -13.33 -24.95 -29.14
C LYS A 836 -12.97 -24.76 -27.66
N ASN A 837 -11.88 -25.38 -27.21
CA ASN A 837 -11.60 -25.59 -25.79
C ASN A 837 -10.91 -24.37 -25.15
N PHE A 838 -11.71 -23.44 -24.62
CA PHE A 838 -11.24 -22.19 -24.00
C PHE A 838 -11.18 -22.30 -22.45
N GLN A 839 -10.13 -21.73 -21.84
CA GLN A 839 -9.91 -21.73 -20.39
C GLN A 839 -9.43 -20.37 -19.87
N ILE A 840 -9.81 -20.06 -18.62
CA ILE A 840 -9.27 -18.92 -17.87
C ILE A 840 -8.65 -19.46 -16.57
N GLN A 841 -7.46 -18.98 -16.21
CA GLN A 841 -6.76 -19.36 -14.98
C GLN A 841 -6.21 -18.11 -14.27
N THR A 842 -6.00 -18.19 -12.96
CA THR A 842 -5.51 -17.06 -12.14
C THR A 842 -4.26 -17.41 -11.35
N THR A 843 -3.25 -16.54 -11.36
CA THR A 843 -2.01 -16.71 -10.57
C THR A 843 -2.13 -16.03 -9.20
N HIS A 844 -1.59 -16.66 -8.15
CA HIS A 844 -1.69 -16.16 -6.77
C HIS A 844 -0.81 -14.93 -6.47
N ASP A 845 0.15 -14.63 -7.35
CA ASP A 845 1.11 -13.53 -7.25
C ASP A 845 0.91 -12.53 -8.41
N SER A 846 1.62 -11.40 -8.36
CA SER A 846 1.62 -10.42 -9.46
C SER A 846 2.20 -11.03 -10.75
N VAL A 847 1.52 -10.78 -11.87
CA VAL A 847 2.11 -10.96 -13.20
C VAL A 847 2.79 -9.64 -13.57
N ASP A 848 4.07 -9.56 -13.21
CA ASP A 848 4.98 -8.47 -13.52
C ASP A 848 6.19 -8.99 -14.33
N GLY A 849 7.13 -8.12 -14.71
CA GLY A 849 8.33 -8.50 -15.46
C GLY A 849 9.24 -9.53 -14.78
N SER A 850 8.99 -9.90 -13.53
CA SER A 850 9.69 -11.00 -12.85
C SER A 850 8.85 -12.26 -12.64
N TRP A 851 7.68 -12.34 -13.28
CA TRP A 851 6.82 -13.53 -13.27
C TRP A 851 7.53 -14.71 -13.93
N ASN A 852 7.55 -15.84 -13.21
CA ASN A 852 8.33 -17.02 -13.58
C ASN A 852 7.43 -18.28 -13.53
N PRO A 853 7.11 -18.90 -14.67
CA PRO A 853 6.22 -20.06 -14.73
C PRO A 853 6.80 -21.30 -14.04
N LEU A 854 8.13 -21.43 -13.98
CA LEU A 854 8.82 -22.56 -13.33
C LEU A 854 8.73 -22.49 -11.79
N GLN A 855 8.25 -21.38 -11.23
CA GLN A 855 7.95 -21.21 -9.81
C GLN A 855 6.45 -21.38 -9.50
N GLN A 856 5.58 -21.25 -10.51
CA GLN A 856 4.13 -21.45 -10.41
C GLN A 856 3.74 -22.94 -10.49
N SER A 857 3.95 -23.66 -9.38
CA SER A 857 3.74 -25.11 -9.28
C SER A 857 2.36 -25.57 -9.80
N PRO A 858 2.25 -26.68 -10.57
CA PRO A 858 0.98 -27.14 -11.12
C PRO A 858 -0.08 -27.49 -10.06
N LEU A 859 0.33 -27.89 -8.85
CA LEU A 859 -0.58 -28.10 -7.70
C LEU A 859 -1.24 -26.80 -7.16
N ARG A 860 -0.76 -25.63 -7.57
CA ARG A 860 -1.36 -24.31 -7.23
C ARG A 860 -2.16 -23.70 -8.38
N ARG A 861 -2.01 -24.20 -9.62
CA ARG A 861 -2.98 -23.93 -10.69
C ARG A 861 -4.28 -24.61 -10.27
N ARG A 862 -5.30 -23.84 -9.89
CA ARG A 862 -6.65 -24.36 -9.68
C ARG A 862 -7.38 -24.38 -11.02
N PRO A 863 -7.57 -25.53 -11.70
CA PRO A 863 -8.53 -25.61 -12.78
C PRO A 863 -9.92 -25.33 -12.20
N ARG A 864 -10.48 -24.17 -12.50
CA ARG A 864 -11.80 -23.74 -12.06
C ARG A 864 -12.63 -23.43 -13.28
N GLN A 865 -13.68 -24.24 -13.46
CA GLN A 865 -14.58 -24.23 -14.60
C GLN A 865 -13.86 -24.30 -15.96
N THR A 866 -13.85 -25.50 -16.53
CA THR A 866 -13.93 -25.59 -17.99
C THR A 866 -15.21 -24.85 -18.38
N ALA A 867 -15.09 -23.67 -18.97
CA ALA A 867 -16.21 -22.95 -19.56
C ALA A 867 -16.58 -23.67 -20.86
N GLN A 868 -17.17 -24.86 -20.72
CA GLN A 868 -17.92 -25.48 -21.81
C GLN A 868 -19.13 -24.58 -22.06
N TYR A 869 -18.96 -23.62 -22.97
CA TYR A 869 -20.03 -22.90 -23.63
C TYR A 869 -20.81 -23.89 -24.50
N ILE A 870 -21.57 -24.77 -23.85
CA ILE A 870 -22.66 -25.52 -24.48
C ILE A 870 -23.77 -24.50 -24.74
N THR A 871 -24.21 -24.47 -26.00
CA THR A 871 -25.19 -23.52 -26.55
C THR A 871 -26.62 -23.71 -26.04
#